data_AF-A0A2D8MPY6-F1
#
_entry.id   AF-A0A2D8MPY6-F1
#
_cell.length_a   1.000
_cell.length_b   1.000
_cell.length_c   1.000
_cell.angle_alpha   90.00
_cell.angle_beta   90.00
_cell.angle_gamma   90.00
#
_symmetry.space_group_name_H-M   'P 1'
#
loop_
_entity.id
_entity.type
_entity.pdbx_description
1 polymer ?
#
loop_
_entity_poly.entity_id
_entity_poly.type
_entity_poly.pdbx_seq_one_letter_code
_entity_poly.pdbx_strand_id
1 'polypeptide(L)'
;MISKQKKWLFGLLLAVSYSQEVKWMSIGDLHNWYSAAGCEIEVGRTGQVSDQQDGLRYPAFYRVQDNQAAKGLWLGAANFHDPVVNKDYEYKVVHAGPRHLDIENETIPVEMTMDGKYDHPNVFVDGDPATNLQYLDNVNNVDPSLPSDRRINNTVQTSIGVQMKRTIYAFSHPEHQNYHIQEYVFTNNGCFDKDCTSNYEQTLEGFQVYLQYRYAISREGMVYDGGWLPQSAAWGHNTMNDVIGEHPDAPSNNDQYYDDGEVIRGLFSWQGYHSDASFDNIGGPNAPGEGHLGAAQFVGVVTLHADTSPSDNADDINQPSTTWFITSDDPTTSGNDQYNETKSINEYTNYMTVGHPDLSQAEIVGTGNANQFNDPRTGSNPGGTSQGIGFGPYTLAPGDSIRIVVAEGAAGLSREMCYLVGQNWKNEAHTDNLPTSSALHTHMIDNYHRTSNDNNLYKNSWVFTGVDSIIKTFKKARENFYLMESGQSLPAPPEPPSIFNVTSGGDRIIIDWTNEPESGPGFGGYTLYRLKFKPDTTVFSYNVTQGEIDPVDETIATIWTLDPGVNEYEDLTAERGFDYFFFLEAFDNGTNDDIVLNSSKFYTLTNKAASLKRPPGESFDDIRIVPNPFHISARDLQYGVSAPDRLMFLNIPPVCTIRIFTERGDLVETIQHSDGSGDEAWNSITSSRQIIVSGLYIAHFDMPDGNAIRKFTVVR
;
A
#
# COMPACT_ATOMS: atom_id res chain seq x y z
N MET A 1 50.53 0.53 37.59
CA MET A 1 49.33 0.35 38.43
C MET A 1 48.16 1.07 37.78
N ILE A 2 47.37 0.31 37.03
CA ILE A 2 45.93 0.39 36.73
C ILE A 2 45.32 1.80 36.58
N SER A 3 45.15 2.22 35.31
CA SER A 3 44.19 3.24 34.89
C SER A 3 42.81 2.57 34.70
N LYS A 4 41.78 3.12 35.37
CA LYS A 4 40.38 2.66 35.29
C LYS A 4 39.74 3.20 33.99
N GLN A 5 39.58 2.33 32.99
CA GLN A 5 38.60 2.55 31.92
C GLN A 5 37.22 2.07 32.39
N LYS A 6 36.27 3.00 32.48
CA LYS A 6 34.84 2.69 32.56
C LYS A 6 34.40 2.14 31.21
N LYS A 7 34.09 0.84 31.15
CA LYS A 7 33.34 0.25 30.03
C LYS A 7 31.87 0.64 30.18
N TRP A 8 31.36 1.42 29.25
CA TRP A 8 29.93 1.52 29.01
C TRP A 8 29.50 0.20 28.39
N LEU A 9 28.70 -0.59 29.12
CA LEU A 9 27.98 -1.71 28.55
C LEU A 9 26.82 -1.12 27.75
N PHE A 10 26.92 -1.16 26.42
CA PHE A 10 25.73 -1.11 25.57
C PHE A 10 24.98 -2.41 25.81
N GLY A 11 23.84 -2.33 26.50
CA GLY A 11 22.87 -3.43 26.51
C GLY A 11 22.29 -3.52 25.11
N LEU A 12 22.64 -4.58 24.36
CA LEU A 12 21.81 -5.01 23.24
C LEU A 12 20.47 -5.46 23.86
N LEU A 13 19.43 -4.64 23.67
CA LEU A 13 18.07 -5.13 23.70
C LEU A 13 17.94 -6.11 22.53
N LEU A 14 18.05 -7.40 22.84
CA LEU A 14 17.60 -8.46 21.95
C LEU A 14 16.08 -8.32 21.85
N ALA A 15 15.61 -7.68 20.79
CA ALA A 15 14.23 -7.83 20.36
C ALA A 15 14.06 -9.31 19.98
N VAL A 16 13.24 -10.03 20.74
CA VAL A 16 12.80 -11.36 20.36
C VAL A 16 11.81 -11.16 19.21
N SER A 17 12.30 -11.27 17.98
CA SER A 17 11.46 -11.26 16.79
C SER A 17 10.78 -12.63 16.69
N TYR A 18 9.58 -12.75 17.21
CA TYR A 18 8.70 -13.86 16.85
C TYR A 18 8.29 -13.69 15.38
N SER A 19 8.47 -14.74 14.58
CA SER A 19 8.05 -14.74 13.17
C SER A 19 6.52 -14.67 13.13
N GLN A 20 5.98 -13.49 12.86
CA GLN A 20 4.55 -13.25 12.74
C GLN A 20 4.06 -13.68 11.36
N GLU A 21 3.00 -14.49 11.32
CA GLU A 21 2.33 -14.79 10.06
C GLU A 21 1.59 -13.54 9.57
N VAL A 22 1.84 -13.18 8.31
CA VAL A 22 1.22 -12.05 7.62
C VAL A 22 0.72 -12.51 6.25
N LYS A 23 -0.42 -11.97 5.81
CA LYS A 23 -0.89 -12.14 4.44
C LYS A 23 -1.10 -10.79 3.78
N TRP A 24 -0.74 -10.68 2.51
CA TRP A 24 -0.99 -9.49 1.72
C TRP A 24 -2.30 -9.59 0.98
N MET A 25 -2.91 -8.46 0.71
CA MET A 25 -4.01 -8.32 -0.23
C MET A 25 -3.55 -7.35 -1.29
N SER A 26 -3.27 -7.88 -2.49
CA SER A 26 -2.53 -7.18 -3.54
C SER A 26 -3.09 -7.41 -4.95
N ILE A 27 -4.42 -7.47 -5.06
CA ILE A 27 -5.13 -7.81 -6.30
C ILE A 27 -5.83 -6.60 -6.96
N GLY A 28 -5.89 -5.44 -6.31
CA GLY A 28 -6.49 -4.20 -6.82
C GLY A 28 -5.65 -3.00 -6.44
N ASP A 29 -6.06 -1.77 -6.80
CA ASP A 29 -5.27 -0.56 -6.55
C ASP A 29 -5.04 -0.20 -5.06
N LEU A 30 -5.71 -0.86 -4.10
CA LEU A 30 -5.37 -0.80 -2.68
C LEU A 30 -4.61 -2.05 -2.25
N HIS A 31 -3.34 -1.89 -1.86
CA HIS A 31 -2.55 -2.98 -1.29
C HIS A 31 -2.40 -2.80 0.22
N ASN A 32 -2.73 -3.84 0.99
CA ASN A 32 -2.46 -3.86 2.42
C ASN A 32 -1.99 -5.23 2.90
N TRP A 33 -1.20 -5.26 3.97
CA TRP A 33 -0.87 -6.49 4.68
C TRP A 33 -1.75 -6.62 5.92
N TYR A 34 -1.97 -7.85 6.33
CA TYR A 34 -2.80 -8.20 7.47
C TYR A 34 -2.06 -9.16 8.39
N SER A 35 -2.18 -8.89 9.68
CA SER A 35 -1.50 -9.60 10.75
C SER A 35 -2.35 -10.75 11.30
N ALA A 36 -1.75 -11.92 11.50
CA ALA A 36 -2.39 -13.04 12.19
C ALA A 36 -2.73 -12.74 13.66
N ALA A 37 -2.09 -11.74 14.28
CA ALA A 37 -2.43 -11.29 15.63
C ALA A 37 -3.68 -10.39 15.68
N GLY A 38 -4.27 -10.07 14.53
CA GLY A 38 -5.55 -9.37 14.46
C GLY A 38 -5.46 -7.87 14.26
N CYS A 39 -4.25 -7.29 14.27
CA CYS A 39 -4.03 -5.86 14.03
C CYS A 39 -2.64 -5.56 13.45
N GLU A 40 -2.55 -4.55 12.59
CA GLU A 40 -1.38 -4.13 11.83
C GLU A 40 -0.60 -3.03 12.57
N ILE A 41 0.21 -3.45 13.55
CA ILE A 41 0.95 -2.54 14.43
C ILE A 41 2.09 -1.78 13.73
N GLU A 42 2.60 -0.72 14.38
CA GLU A 42 3.77 0.04 13.92
C GLU A 42 4.97 -0.88 13.71
N VAL A 43 5.56 -0.83 12.51
CA VAL A 43 6.77 -1.62 12.16
C VAL A 43 6.54 -3.15 12.28
N GLY A 44 5.27 -3.59 12.31
CA GLY A 44 4.89 -4.98 12.60
C GLY A 44 5.29 -6.01 11.53
N ARG A 45 5.34 -5.61 10.25
CA ARG A 45 5.64 -6.56 9.16
C ARG A 45 7.13 -6.85 8.98
N THR A 46 8.00 -5.83 9.06
CA THR A 46 9.43 -5.98 8.75
C THR A 46 10.36 -5.78 9.93
N GLY A 47 9.89 -5.19 11.03
CA GLY A 47 10.74 -4.80 12.15
C GLY A 47 11.67 -3.62 11.85
N GLN A 48 11.61 -3.02 10.65
CA GLN A 48 12.49 -1.92 10.25
C GLN A 48 11.81 -0.54 10.39
N VAL A 49 12.51 0.41 11.02
CA VAL A 49 12.03 1.80 11.15
C VAL A 49 11.91 2.50 9.79
N SER A 50 12.71 2.11 8.78
CA SER A 50 12.57 2.62 7.41
C SER A 50 11.23 2.25 6.76
N ASP A 51 10.54 1.25 7.30
CA ASP A 51 9.24 0.75 6.85
C ASP A 51 8.14 1.16 7.84
N GLN A 52 8.33 2.25 8.59
CA GLN A 52 7.33 2.74 9.53
C GLN A 52 6.02 3.13 8.84
N GLN A 53 6.07 3.63 7.59
CA GLN A 53 4.91 3.69 6.72
C GLN A 53 4.87 2.48 5.81
N ASP A 54 3.92 1.58 6.05
CA ASP A 54 3.87 0.31 5.35
C ASP A 54 2.44 -0.25 5.33
N GLY A 55 1.92 -0.42 4.12
CA GLY A 55 0.54 -0.84 3.91
C GLY A 55 -0.40 0.34 3.64
N LEU A 56 -1.67 -0.02 3.42
CA LEU A 56 -2.70 0.87 2.87
C LEU A 56 -2.18 1.68 1.67
N ARG A 57 -1.44 1.00 0.78
CA ARG A 57 -0.79 1.64 -0.37
C ARG A 57 -1.83 1.92 -1.45
N TYR A 58 -1.97 3.19 -1.81
CA TYR A 58 -2.92 3.61 -2.83
C TYR A 58 -2.45 4.88 -3.57
N PRO A 59 -2.51 4.90 -4.91
CA PRO A 59 -2.71 3.75 -5.80
C PRO A 59 -1.48 2.82 -5.80
N ALA A 60 -1.71 1.51 -5.68
CA ALA A 60 -0.66 0.52 -5.44
C ALA A 60 0.24 0.21 -6.64
N PHE A 61 -0.15 0.67 -7.84
CA PHE A 61 0.66 0.55 -9.04
C PHE A 61 2.00 1.28 -8.90
N TYR A 62 2.01 2.43 -8.21
CA TYR A 62 3.23 3.18 -7.94
C TYR A 62 3.83 2.74 -6.61
N ARG A 63 5.16 2.62 -6.58
CA ARG A 63 5.88 2.37 -5.33
C ARG A 63 5.73 3.57 -4.38
N VAL A 64 5.97 3.32 -3.11
CA VAL A 64 6.05 4.33 -2.04
C VAL A 64 4.78 5.20 -1.89
N GLN A 65 3.60 4.60 -2.08
CA GLN A 65 2.29 5.25 -1.87
C GLN A 65 1.58 4.78 -0.58
N ASP A 66 2.35 4.25 0.39
CA ASP A 66 1.86 3.71 1.66
C ASP A 66 1.29 4.85 2.54
N ASN A 67 0.20 4.57 3.27
CA ASN A 67 -0.53 5.60 4.03
C ASN A 67 -0.70 5.28 5.53
N GLN A 68 -0.27 4.09 5.97
CA GLN A 68 -0.45 3.61 7.34
C GLN A 68 0.86 3.65 8.11
N ALA A 69 0.85 4.23 9.31
CA ALA A 69 1.97 4.13 10.26
C ALA A 69 1.74 3.06 11.32
N ALA A 70 0.52 2.97 11.87
CA ALA A 70 0.17 1.99 12.89
C ALA A 70 -1.35 1.81 13.01
N LYS A 71 -1.77 0.63 13.46
CA LYS A 71 -3.12 0.39 13.98
C LYS A 71 -3.06 -0.25 15.36
N GLY A 72 -4.13 -0.06 16.14
CA GLY A 72 -4.34 -0.70 17.44
C GLY A 72 -5.72 -1.33 17.52
N LEU A 73 -5.82 -2.49 18.17
CA LEU A 73 -7.07 -3.13 18.56
C LEU A 73 -7.01 -3.38 20.07
N TRP A 74 -7.90 -2.77 20.82
CA TRP A 74 -8.04 -2.98 22.27
C TRP A 74 -9.41 -3.56 22.58
N LEU A 75 -9.45 -4.58 23.44
CA LEU A 75 -10.67 -5.17 23.95
C LEU A 75 -10.71 -4.97 25.46
N GLY A 76 -11.78 -4.35 25.94
CA GLY A 76 -11.93 -4.01 27.35
C GLY A 76 -13.20 -4.61 27.94
N ALA A 77 -13.17 -4.99 29.22
CA ALA A 77 -14.36 -5.35 29.99
C ALA A 77 -14.26 -4.84 31.42
N ALA A 78 -15.41 -4.57 32.03
CA ALA A 78 -15.54 -4.22 33.43
C ALA A 78 -15.66 -5.47 34.31
N ASN A 79 -15.29 -5.34 35.59
CA ASN A 79 -15.47 -6.35 36.64
C ASN A 79 -14.89 -7.73 36.27
N PHE A 80 -13.71 -7.76 35.64
CA PHE A 80 -13.14 -8.98 35.06
C PHE A 80 -12.29 -9.76 36.07
N HIS A 81 -12.54 -11.06 36.22
CA HIS A 81 -11.65 -11.97 36.94
C HIS A 81 -10.62 -12.57 35.99
N ASP A 82 -9.33 -12.33 36.23
CA ASP A 82 -8.24 -12.90 35.45
C ASP A 82 -7.79 -14.25 36.05
N PRO A 83 -8.07 -15.39 35.39
CA PRO A 83 -7.74 -16.72 35.91
C PRO A 83 -6.24 -17.04 35.86
N VAL A 84 -5.44 -16.32 35.06
CA VAL A 84 -3.99 -16.56 34.90
C VAL A 84 -3.24 -16.06 36.14
N VAL A 85 -3.57 -14.85 36.59
CA VAL A 85 -2.97 -14.25 37.79
C VAL A 85 -3.84 -14.40 39.04
N ASN A 86 -5.05 -14.96 38.90
CA ASN A 86 -6.04 -15.15 39.96
C ASN A 86 -6.32 -13.83 40.72
N LYS A 87 -6.73 -12.80 39.96
CA LYS A 87 -6.98 -11.43 40.46
C LYS A 87 -8.21 -10.83 39.77
N ASP A 88 -8.99 -10.06 40.54
CA ASP A 88 -10.08 -9.24 40.01
C ASP A 88 -9.57 -7.86 39.56
N TYR A 89 -10.07 -7.40 38.42
CA TYR A 89 -9.80 -6.10 37.83
C TYR A 89 -11.10 -5.29 37.72
N GLU A 90 -11.07 -4.01 38.13
CA GLU A 90 -12.20 -3.10 37.89
C GLU A 90 -12.46 -2.96 36.38
N TYR A 91 -11.39 -2.76 35.61
CA TYR A 91 -11.39 -2.87 34.16
C TYR A 91 -10.15 -3.64 33.72
N LYS A 92 -10.33 -4.57 32.78
CA LYS A 92 -9.25 -5.29 32.11
C LYS A 92 -9.24 -4.89 30.65
N VAL A 93 -8.07 -4.53 30.13
CA VAL A 93 -7.88 -4.22 28.70
C VAL A 93 -6.76 -5.11 28.15
N VAL A 94 -7.02 -5.69 26.98
CA VAL A 94 -6.07 -6.50 26.21
C VAL A 94 -5.87 -5.90 24.83
N HIS A 95 -4.68 -6.07 24.25
CA HIS A 95 -4.21 -5.24 23.15
C HIS A 95 -3.55 -6.06 22.03
N ALA A 96 -3.78 -5.63 20.79
CA ALA A 96 -2.85 -5.78 19.69
C ALA A 96 -2.48 -4.38 19.17
N GLY A 97 -1.26 -3.92 19.44
CA GLY A 97 -0.80 -2.60 19.03
C GLY A 97 -1.16 -1.45 19.99
N PRO A 98 -0.84 -0.20 19.61
CA PRO A 98 -0.34 0.20 18.30
C PRO A 98 1.16 -0.08 18.06
N ARG A 99 1.94 -0.46 19.09
CA ARG A 99 3.40 -0.72 18.97
C ARG A 99 3.88 -2.05 19.51
N HIS A 100 3.18 -2.59 20.49
CA HIS A 100 3.56 -3.81 21.16
C HIS A 100 2.54 -4.90 20.87
N LEU A 101 3.02 -6.13 20.89
CA LEU A 101 2.23 -7.31 20.60
C LEU A 101 2.76 -8.44 21.48
N ASP A 102 1.84 -9.09 22.20
CA ASP A 102 2.11 -10.35 22.89
C ASP A 102 1.22 -11.43 22.28
N ILE A 103 1.80 -12.18 21.34
CA ILE A 103 1.09 -13.23 20.59
C ILE A 103 0.99 -14.56 21.34
N GLU A 104 1.61 -14.66 22.51
CA GLU A 104 1.61 -15.88 23.32
C GLU A 104 0.57 -15.78 24.44
N ASN A 105 0.42 -14.61 25.06
CA ASN A 105 -0.36 -14.45 26.29
C ASN A 105 -1.46 -13.38 26.22
N GLU A 106 -1.59 -12.62 25.13
CA GLU A 106 -2.58 -11.53 25.04
C GLU A 106 -3.48 -11.67 23.82
N THR A 107 -2.92 -11.65 22.60
CA THR A 107 -3.64 -11.81 21.33
C THR A 107 -3.07 -13.00 20.56
N ILE A 108 -3.66 -14.16 20.80
CA ILE A 108 -3.10 -15.48 20.52
C ILE A 108 -3.60 -15.97 19.14
N PRO A 109 -2.78 -15.93 18.07
CA PRO A 109 -3.21 -16.33 16.74
C PRO A 109 -3.54 -17.83 16.67
N VAL A 110 -4.73 -18.15 16.18
CA VAL A 110 -5.17 -19.55 15.97
C VAL A 110 -4.85 -19.98 14.56
N GLU A 111 -5.40 -19.28 13.57
CA GLU A 111 -5.33 -19.62 12.15
C GLU A 111 -5.53 -18.37 11.29
N MET A 112 -4.78 -18.29 10.18
CA MET A 112 -4.97 -17.28 9.14
C MET A 112 -4.92 -17.93 7.75
N THR A 113 -6.01 -17.83 7.00
CA THR A 113 -6.13 -18.38 5.63
C THR A 113 -6.54 -17.31 4.64
N MET A 114 -6.33 -17.57 3.36
CA MET A 114 -6.86 -16.77 2.26
C MET A 114 -7.61 -17.67 1.30
N ASP A 115 -8.82 -17.26 0.95
CA ASP A 115 -9.61 -17.86 -0.11
C ASP A 115 -9.62 -16.92 -1.32
N GLY A 116 -9.61 -17.48 -2.52
CA GLY A 116 -9.65 -16.75 -3.78
C GLY A 116 -10.72 -17.29 -4.70
N LYS A 117 -11.36 -16.41 -5.47
CA LYS A 117 -12.33 -16.85 -6.50
C LYS A 117 -11.68 -17.77 -7.54
N TYR A 118 -10.41 -17.49 -7.81
CA TYR A 118 -9.47 -18.26 -8.62
C TYR A 118 -8.06 -18.05 -8.04
N ASP A 119 -7.11 -18.90 -8.40
CA ASP A 119 -5.71 -18.77 -7.99
C ASP A 119 -5.00 -17.63 -8.75
N HIS A 120 -3.87 -17.14 -8.25
CA HIS A 120 -3.10 -16.12 -8.97
C HIS A 120 -2.45 -16.71 -10.24
N PRO A 121 -2.25 -15.91 -11.31
CA PRO A 121 -1.54 -16.39 -12.49
C PRO A 121 -0.08 -16.78 -12.20
N ASN A 122 0.43 -17.71 -13.00
CA ASN A 122 1.87 -17.95 -13.12
C ASN A 122 2.43 -17.02 -14.21
N VAL A 123 3.22 -16.04 -13.80
CA VAL A 123 3.84 -15.06 -14.69
C VAL A 123 5.31 -15.37 -14.88
N PHE A 124 5.76 -15.47 -16.13
CA PHE A 124 7.15 -15.77 -16.47
C PHE A 124 7.74 -14.75 -17.43
N VAL A 125 9.02 -14.43 -17.23
CA VAL A 125 9.85 -13.70 -18.18
C VAL A 125 11.08 -14.55 -18.46
N ASP A 126 11.32 -14.92 -19.72
CA ASP A 126 12.44 -15.79 -20.12
C ASP A 126 12.51 -17.14 -19.34
N GLY A 127 11.33 -17.69 -18.99
CA GLY A 127 11.18 -18.95 -18.24
C GLY A 127 11.33 -18.80 -16.72
N ASP A 128 11.67 -17.61 -16.25
CA ASP A 128 11.87 -17.29 -14.84
C ASP A 128 10.58 -16.72 -14.22
N PRO A 129 10.19 -17.11 -12.98
CA PRO A 129 9.06 -16.48 -12.29
C PRO A 129 9.26 -14.97 -12.17
N ALA A 130 8.22 -14.22 -12.55
CA ALA A 130 8.27 -12.78 -12.77
C ALA A 130 7.07 -12.03 -12.18
N THR A 131 6.50 -12.50 -11.07
CA THR A 131 5.47 -11.77 -10.30
C THR A 131 5.74 -11.85 -8.80
N ASN A 132 5.30 -10.84 -8.06
CA ASN A 132 5.32 -10.89 -6.59
C ASN A 132 4.15 -11.70 -6.02
N LEU A 133 3.09 -11.95 -6.81
CA LEU A 133 1.89 -12.66 -6.34
C LEU A 133 2.21 -14.09 -5.87
N GLN A 134 3.24 -14.73 -6.43
CA GLN A 134 3.75 -16.02 -5.96
C GLN A 134 4.05 -16.04 -4.45
N TYR A 135 4.40 -14.90 -3.86
CA TYR A 135 4.73 -14.75 -2.46
C TYR A 135 3.67 -13.97 -1.67
N LEU A 136 3.00 -13.01 -2.32
CA LEU A 136 2.07 -12.09 -1.66
C LEU A 136 0.62 -12.62 -1.64
N ASP A 137 0.21 -13.39 -2.64
CA ASP A 137 -1.17 -13.83 -2.85
C ASP A 137 -1.31 -15.34 -2.68
N ASN A 138 -0.89 -15.86 -1.52
CA ASN A 138 -0.96 -17.28 -1.23
C ASN A 138 -2.41 -17.71 -0.92
N VAL A 139 -3.13 -18.15 -1.96
CA VAL A 139 -4.49 -18.69 -1.88
C VAL A 139 -4.47 -20.11 -1.29
N ASN A 140 -5.07 -20.29 -0.12
CA ASN A 140 -5.21 -21.57 0.55
C ASN A 140 -6.35 -22.41 -0.03
N ASN A 141 -7.47 -21.77 -0.37
CA ASN A 141 -8.64 -22.43 -0.95
C ASN A 141 -9.19 -21.63 -2.14
N VAL A 142 -9.53 -22.33 -3.22
CA VAL A 142 -10.22 -21.73 -4.36
C VAL A 142 -11.71 -21.99 -4.25
N ASP A 143 -12.50 -20.92 -4.24
CA ASP A 143 -13.97 -20.95 -4.20
C ASP A 143 -14.55 -19.96 -5.22
N PRO A 144 -14.94 -20.43 -6.42
CA PRO A 144 -15.51 -19.58 -7.46
C PRO A 144 -16.81 -18.87 -7.07
N SER A 145 -17.47 -19.29 -5.98
CA SER A 145 -18.71 -18.69 -5.49
C SER A 145 -18.49 -17.52 -4.52
N LEU A 146 -17.24 -17.16 -4.23
CA LEU A 146 -16.93 -16.04 -3.34
C LEU A 146 -17.53 -14.73 -3.86
N PRO A 147 -18.15 -13.91 -2.98
CA PRO A 147 -18.67 -12.60 -3.37
C PRO A 147 -17.55 -11.58 -3.63
N SER A 148 -16.33 -11.84 -3.14
CA SER A 148 -15.12 -11.06 -3.37
C SER A 148 -14.10 -11.83 -4.21
N ASP A 149 -13.04 -11.17 -4.67
CA ASP A 149 -11.96 -11.84 -5.43
C ASP A 149 -10.93 -12.50 -4.49
N ARG A 150 -10.71 -11.88 -3.33
CA ARG A 150 -9.94 -12.45 -2.22
C ARG A 150 -10.70 -12.28 -0.91
N ARG A 151 -10.57 -13.27 -0.02
CA ARG A 151 -11.08 -13.24 1.35
C ARG A 151 -10.02 -13.78 2.30
N ILE A 152 -9.55 -12.96 3.24
CA ILE A 152 -8.72 -13.45 4.35
C ILE A 152 -9.62 -13.82 5.52
N ASN A 153 -9.42 -15.00 6.11
CA ASN A 153 -10.04 -15.39 7.38
C ASN A 153 -8.96 -15.44 8.45
N ASN A 154 -9.16 -14.73 9.56
CA ASN A 154 -8.23 -14.70 10.69
C ASN A 154 -9.00 -15.02 11.97
N THR A 155 -8.53 -16.00 12.74
CA THR A 155 -9.07 -16.33 14.07
C THR A 155 -8.00 -16.10 15.13
N VAL A 156 -8.35 -15.34 16.16
CA VAL A 156 -7.46 -14.96 17.27
C VAL A 156 -8.19 -15.21 18.59
N GLN A 157 -7.54 -15.88 19.54
CA GLN A 157 -8.01 -15.95 20.92
C GLN A 157 -7.40 -14.81 21.72
N THR A 158 -8.05 -14.39 22.81
CA THR A 158 -7.52 -13.33 23.66
C THR A 158 -7.52 -13.73 25.12
N SER A 159 -6.65 -13.14 25.92
CA SER A 159 -6.56 -13.44 27.36
C SER A 159 -7.80 -13.04 28.16
N ILE A 160 -8.70 -12.23 27.59
CA ILE A 160 -9.99 -11.87 28.19
C ILE A 160 -11.11 -12.89 27.88
N GLY A 161 -10.79 -14.01 27.21
CA GLY A 161 -11.76 -15.06 26.90
C GLY A 161 -12.64 -14.79 25.67
N VAL A 162 -12.21 -13.87 24.80
CA VAL A 162 -12.92 -13.52 23.57
C VAL A 162 -12.16 -14.06 22.36
N GLN A 163 -12.87 -14.83 21.52
CA GLN A 163 -12.41 -15.15 20.18
C GLN A 163 -12.82 -14.04 19.22
N MET A 164 -11.84 -13.48 18.53
CA MET A 164 -12.07 -12.63 17.37
C MET A 164 -11.96 -13.47 16.10
N LYS A 165 -13.02 -13.48 15.30
CA LYS A 165 -12.95 -13.85 13.89
C LYS A 165 -12.97 -12.57 13.05
N ARG A 166 -11.90 -12.33 12.30
CA ARG A 166 -11.76 -11.20 11.38
C ARG A 166 -11.75 -11.71 9.95
N THR A 167 -12.75 -11.34 9.17
CA THR A 167 -12.87 -11.66 7.75
C THR A 167 -12.65 -10.40 6.93
N ILE A 168 -11.74 -10.43 5.95
CA ILE A 168 -11.38 -9.27 5.15
C ILE A 168 -11.60 -9.57 3.68
N TYR A 169 -12.31 -8.69 2.98
CA TYR A 169 -12.68 -8.84 1.57
C TYR A 169 -11.97 -7.80 0.70
N ALA A 170 -11.41 -8.24 -0.43
CA ALA A 170 -10.92 -7.37 -1.50
C ALA A 170 -11.54 -7.67 -2.86
N PHE A 171 -11.57 -6.63 -3.68
CA PHE A 171 -12.21 -6.62 -4.99
C PHE A 171 -11.22 -6.10 -6.03
N SER A 172 -11.19 -6.78 -7.16
CA SER A 172 -10.46 -6.37 -8.37
C SER A 172 -11.37 -5.64 -9.37
N HIS A 173 -12.66 -5.52 -9.07
CA HIS A 173 -13.61 -4.73 -9.86
C HIS A 173 -13.13 -3.26 -9.96
N PRO A 174 -12.96 -2.68 -11.16
CA PRO A 174 -12.40 -1.33 -11.38
C PRO A 174 -12.98 -0.23 -10.50
N GLU A 175 -14.29 -0.30 -10.22
CA GLU A 175 -14.99 0.66 -9.39
C GLU A 175 -14.85 0.47 -7.86
N HIS A 176 -14.26 -0.64 -7.38
CA HIS A 176 -14.24 -1.07 -5.97
C HIS A 176 -12.83 -1.48 -5.49
N GLN A 177 -11.77 -1.10 -6.21
CA GLN A 177 -10.39 -1.52 -5.88
C GLN A 177 -9.72 -0.70 -4.77
N ASN A 178 -10.41 0.29 -4.19
CA ASN A 178 -9.80 1.29 -3.30
C ASN A 178 -10.26 1.21 -1.84
N TYR A 179 -10.89 0.09 -1.45
CA TYR A 179 -11.26 -0.21 -0.07
C TYR A 179 -11.25 -1.72 0.19
N HIS A 180 -11.14 -2.09 1.47
CA HIS A 180 -11.33 -3.44 1.96
C HIS A 180 -12.44 -3.45 3.02
N ILE A 181 -13.38 -4.39 2.92
CA ILE A 181 -14.40 -4.61 3.96
C ILE A 181 -13.82 -5.55 5.01
N GLN A 182 -13.94 -5.19 6.27
CA GLN A 182 -13.45 -5.95 7.42
C GLN A 182 -14.63 -6.25 8.36
N GLU A 183 -14.96 -7.53 8.46
CA GLU A 183 -15.97 -8.03 9.39
C GLU A 183 -15.28 -8.64 10.60
N TYR A 184 -15.71 -8.23 11.78
CA TYR A 184 -15.28 -8.75 13.06
C TYR A 184 -16.46 -9.41 13.76
N VAL A 185 -16.27 -10.65 14.19
CA VAL A 185 -17.18 -11.34 15.12
C VAL A 185 -16.42 -11.63 16.39
N PHE A 186 -16.85 -11.03 17.49
CA PHE A 186 -16.28 -11.22 18.82
C PHE A 186 -17.19 -12.16 19.61
N THR A 187 -16.69 -13.33 19.98
CA THR A 187 -17.44 -14.35 20.73
C THR A 187 -16.82 -14.56 22.10
N ASN A 188 -17.60 -14.43 23.17
CA ASN A 188 -17.15 -14.81 24.51
C ASN A 188 -17.19 -16.34 24.63
N ASN A 189 -16.05 -17.00 24.41
CA ASN A 189 -15.93 -18.45 24.53
C ASN A 189 -15.17 -18.88 25.81
N GLY A 190 -14.70 -17.92 26.61
CA GLY A 190 -13.93 -18.13 27.83
C GLY A 190 -12.51 -18.67 27.62
N CYS A 191 -12.08 -18.93 26.38
CA CYS A 191 -10.79 -19.54 26.08
C CYS A 191 -9.66 -18.50 26.14
N PHE A 192 -8.58 -18.79 26.86
CA PHE A 192 -7.40 -17.91 26.95
C PHE A 192 -6.09 -18.62 26.55
N ASP A 193 -6.20 -19.70 25.78
CA ASP A 193 -5.09 -20.31 25.05
C ASP A 193 -5.51 -20.68 23.62
N LYS A 194 -4.53 -21.03 22.78
CA LYS A 194 -4.73 -21.30 21.35
C LYS A 194 -5.70 -22.46 21.09
N ASP A 195 -5.59 -23.54 21.85
CA ASP A 195 -6.32 -24.80 21.63
C ASP A 195 -7.63 -24.88 22.43
N CYS A 196 -7.95 -23.81 23.19
CA CYS A 196 -9.00 -23.75 24.19
C CYS A 196 -8.94 -24.91 25.22
N THR A 197 -7.73 -25.28 25.65
CA THR A 197 -7.57 -26.27 26.72
C THR A 197 -7.78 -25.68 28.12
N SER A 198 -7.58 -24.37 28.22
CA SER A 198 -7.77 -23.53 29.40
C SER A 198 -8.88 -22.52 29.09
N ASN A 199 -9.91 -22.55 29.92
CA ASN A 199 -11.05 -21.65 29.81
C ASN A 199 -11.56 -21.23 31.18
N TYR A 200 -12.21 -20.07 31.22
CA TYR A 200 -12.91 -19.56 32.39
C TYR A 200 -14.20 -18.87 31.93
N GLU A 201 -15.34 -19.43 32.34
CA GLU A 201 -16.65 -18.88 31.99
C GLU A 201 -17.01 -17.72 32.91
N GLN A 202 -17.15 -16.52 32.33
CA GLN A 202 -17.72 -15.35 32.99
C GLN A 202 -18.45 -14.49 31.96
N THR A 203 -19.46 -13.75 32.43
CA THR A 203 -20.11 -12.71 31.61
C THR A 203 -19.19 -11.50 31.53
N LEU A 204 -18.93 -11.02 30.31
CA LEU A 204 -18.18 -9.79 30.10
C LEU A 204 -19.14 -8.61 30.14
N GLU A 205 -19.14 -7.88 31.26
CA GLU A 205 -19.90 -6.64 31.42
C GLU A 205 -19.12 -5.47 30.85
N GLY A 206 -19.79 -4.53 30.19
CA GLY A 206 -19.11 -3.37 29.61
C GLY A 206 -18.08 -3.76 28.55
N PHE A 207 -18.33 -4.81 27.77
CA PHE A 207 -17.40 -5.21 26.73
C PHE A 207 -17.31 -4.13 25.65
N GLN A 208 -16.11 -3.59 25.43
CA GLN A 208 -15.84 -2.52 24.47
C GLN A 208 -14.78 -2.98 23.48
N VAL A 209 -15.06 -2.82 22.19
CA VAL A 209 -14.09 -3.00 21.11
C VAL A 209 -13.57 -1.65 20.71
N TYR A 210 -12.25 -1.45 20.67
CA TYR A 210 -11.66 -0.16 20.32
C TYR A 210 -10.60 -0.32 19.25
N LEU A 211 -10.75 0.41 18.16
CA LEU A 211 -9.82 0.44 17.04
C LEU A 211 -9.13 1.80 16.99
N GLN A 212 -7.82 1.79 16.76
CA GLN A 212 -6.99 2.97 16.62
C GLN A 212 -6.36 2.99 15.24
N TYR A 213 -6.44 4.11 14.54
CA TYR A 213 -5.84 4.33 13.23
C TYR A 213 -4.83 5.48 13.28
N ARG A 214 -3.57 5.17 13.02
CA ARG A 214 -2.52 6.17 12.84
C ARG A 214 -2.08 6.16 11.39
N TYR A 215 -2.63 7.09 10.62
CA TYR A 215 -2.26 7.30 9.24
C TYR A 215 -1.10 8.27 9.10
N ALA A 216 -0.31 8.06 8.06
CA ALA A 216 0.77 8.92 7.63
C ALA A 216 0.76 8.98 6.11
N ILE A 217 0.15 10.02 5.56
CA ILE A 217 -0.05 10.20 4.12
C ILE A 217 1.16 10.94 3.55
N SER A 218 2.33 10.30 3.48
CA SER A 218 3.54 11.00 2.99
C SER A 218 4.68 10.11 2.50
N ARG A 219 4.46 8.81 2.28
CA ARG A 219 5.53 7.83 1.97
C ARG A 219 6.41 8.28 0.81
N GLU A 220 5.84 8.85 -0.24
CA GLU A 220 6.63 9.30 -1.40
C GLU A 220 7.52 10.49 -1.06
N GLY A 221 7.03 11.45 -0.28
CA GLY A 221 7.77 12.67 0.05
C GLY A 221 8.62 12.63 1.31
N MET A 222 8.48 11.60 2.15
CA MET A 222 9.18 11.50 3.43
C MET A 222 10.68 11.22 3.27
N VAL A 223 11.42 11.32 4.38
CA VAL A 223 12.89 11.31 4.42
C VAL A 223 13.58 10.09 3.78
N TYR A 224 12.97 8.90 3.84
CA TYR A 224 13.64 7.66 3.44
C TYR A 224 13.50 7.36 1.94
N ASP A 225 12.59 8.05 1.26
CA ASP A 225 12.28 7.83 -0.15
C ASP A 225 12.47 9.13 -0.94
N GLY A 226 11.63 10.14 -0.71
CA GLY A 226 11.69 11.40 -1.45
C GLY A 226 12.60 12.47 -0.85
N GLY A 227 12.54 12.66 0.46
CA GLY A 227 13.40 13.61 1.18
C GLY A 227 13.03 15.09 1.02
N TRP A 228 11.78 15.43 0.66
CA TRP A 228 11.33 16.84 0.56
C TRP A 228 10.30 17.26 1.61
N LEU A 229 9.77 16.33 2.40
CA LEU A 229 8.93 16.63 3.56
C LEU A 229 9.72 16.53 4.89
N PRO A 230 9.28 17.24 5.94
CA PRO A 230 9.89 17.12 7.26
C PRO A 230 9.93 15.68 7.79
N GLN A 231 10.98 15.34 8.56
CA GLN A 231 11.21 13.99 9.09
C GLN A 231 9.99 13.38 9.78
N SER A 232 9.31 14.16 10.62
CA SER A 232 8.19 13.70 11.44
C SER A 232 6.90 13.46 10.67
N ALA A 233 6.80 13.92 9.41
CA ALA A 233 5.73 13.48 8.52
C ALA A 233 5.80 11.96 8.26
N ALA A 234 7.00 11.36 8.37
CA ALA A 234 7.22 9.92 8.20
C ALA A 234 6.39 9.04 9.15
N TRP A 235 5.87 9.57 10.26
CA TRP A 235 4.99 8.83 11.16
C TRP A 235 3.64 9.53 11.43
N GLY A 236 3.25 10.43 10.52
CA GLY A 236 1.94 11.08 10.57
C GLY A 236 1.84 12.19 11.61
N HIS A 237 2.94 12.84 11.99
CA HIS A 237 2.91 13.90 13.02
C HIS A 237 2.03 15.09 12.63
N ASN A 238 1.93 15.38 11.33
CA ASN A 238 1.08 16.42 10.77
C ASN A 238 -0.18 15.87 10.08
N THR A 239 -0.63 14.66 10.40
CA THR A 239 -1.91 14.14 9.92
C THR A 239 -3.06 14.94 10.54
N MET A 240 -4.05 15.29 9.71
CA MET A 240 -5.34 15.82 10.14
C MET A 240 -6.33 14.66 10.19
N ASN A 241 -7.17 14.59 11.22
CA ASN A 241 -8.21 13.58 11.39
C ASN A 241 -9.56 14.27 11.61
N ASP A 242 -10.54 13.90 10.80
CA ASP A 242 -11.90 14.39 10.89
C ASP A 242 -12.88 13.21 10.98
N VAL A 243 -14.04 13.46 11.58
CA VAL A 243 -15.07 12.45 11.84
C VAL A 243 -16.42 13.03 11.44
N ILE A 244 -17.26 12.20 10.82
CA ILE A 244 -18.62 12.54 10.41
C ILE A 244 -19.61 11.51 10.94
N GLY A 245 -20.85 11.96 11.19
CA GLY A 245 -21.94 11.10 11.64
C GLY A 245 -21.83 10.65 13.10
N GLU A 246 -21.13 11.41 13.94
CA GLU A 246 -21.01 11.14 15.39
C GLU A 246 -22.35 11.27 16.12
N HIS A 247 -23.25 12.12 15.61
CA HIS A 247 -24.56 12.38 16.18
C HIS A 247 -25.65 12.21 15.12
N PRO A 248 -26.06 10.97 14.80
CA PRO A 248 -27.11 10.71 13.80
C PRO A 248 -28.42 11.47 14.05
N ASP A 249 -28.78 11.69 15.32
CA ASP A 249 -29.98 12.42 15.73
C ASP A 249 -29.82 13.95 15.72
N ALA A 250 -28.58 14.46 15.62
CA ALA A 250 -28.29 15.88 15.55
C ALA A 250 -27.12 16.16 14.58
N PRO A 251 -27.28 15.90 13.27
CA PRO A 251 -26.17 15.95 12.34
C PRO A 251 -25.55 17.35 12.21
N SER A 252 -24.23 17.37 12.04
CA SER A 252 -23.45 18.57 11.74
C SER A 252 -23.66 19.02 10.29
N ASN A 253 -23.23 20.24 9.96
CA ASN A 253 -23.27 20.72 8.56
C ASN A 253 -22.33 19.94 7.63
N ASN A 254 -21.34 19.24 8.19
CA ASN A 254 -20.34 18.49 7.44
C ASN A 254 -20.70 17.01 7.29
N ASP A 255 -21.71 16.54 8.02
CA ASP A 255 -22.15 15.17 7.95
C ASP A 255 -22.64 14.84 6.55
N GLN A 256 -22.22 13.67 6.07
CA GLN A 256 -22.56 13.18 4.76
C GLN A 256 -23.59 12.09 4.87
N TYR A 257 -24.37 11.93 3.80
CA TYR A 257 -25.47 10.98 3.77
C TYR A 257 -25.31 10.07 2.57
N TYR A 258 -25.76 8.85 2.77
CA TYR A 258 -26.02 7.97 1.66
C TYR A 258 -27.32 8.36 0.93
N ASP A 259 -27.57 7.70 -0.19
CA ASP A 259 -28.65 8.09 -1.11
C ASP A 259 -30.05 7.76 -0.57
N ASP A 260 -30.15 6.88 0.43
CA ASP A 260 -31.37 6.58 1.20
C ASP A 260 -31.61 7.54 2.37
N GLY A 261 -30.69 8.49 2.62
CA GLY A 261 -30.78 9.48 3.68
C GLY A 261 -30.19 9.04 5.02
N GLU A 262 -29.62 7.83 5.12
CA GLU A 262 -28.87 7.43 6.31
C GLU A 262 -27.55 8.22 6.42
N VAL A 263 -27.15 8.57 7.64
CA VAL A 263 -25.90 9.29 7.89
C VAL A 263 -24.70 8.36 7.71
N ILE A 264 -23.63 8.88 7.10
CA ILE A 264 -22.35 8.18 6.99
C ILE A 264 -21.61 8.33 8.32
N ARG A 265 -21.34 7.20 8.99
CA ARG A 265 -20.60 7.11 10.25
C ARG A 265 -19.14 6.76 9.94
N GLY A 266 -18.28 7.76 9.83
CA GLY A 266 -16.94 7.55 9.31
C GLY A 266 -15.90 8.56 9.77
N LEU A 267 -14.64 8.18 9.60
CA LEU A 267 -13.48 9.02 9.83
C LEU A 267 -12.62 9.07 8.57
N PHE A 268 -11.96 10.20 8.35
CA PHE A 268 -10.96 10.30 7.29
C PHE A 268 -9.82 11.23 7.70
N SER A 269 -8.67 11.03 7.06
CA SER A 269 -7.42 11.69 7.39
C SER A 269 -6.67 12.11 6.14
N TRP A 270 -5.92 13.20 6.24
CA TRP A 270 -5.09 13.74 5.15
C TRP A 270 -3.81 14.40 5.69
N GLN A 271 -2.88 14.68 4.78
CA GLN A 271 -1.64 15.40 5.07
C GLN A 271 -1.93 16.87 5.40
N GLY A 272 -1.77 17.25 6.67
CA GLY A 272 -1.92 18.62 7.16
C GLY A 272 -0.64 19.46 7.08
N TYR A 273 -0.72 20.70 7.55
CA TYR A 273 0.43 21.60 7.61
C TYR A 273 1.47 21.15 8.66
N HIS A 274 2.75 21.33 8.32
CA HIS A 274 3.87 21.04 9.22
C HIS A 274 4.70 22.31 9.47
N SER A 275 5.02 22.61 10.74
CA SER A 275 5.74 23.85 11.12
C SER A 275 7.14 23.99 10.50
N ASP A 276 7.81 22.85 10.29
CA ASP A 276 9.17 22.80 9.72
C ASP A 276 9.17 22.70 8.18
N ALA A 277 8.01 22.68 7.53
CA ALA A 277 7.94 22.74 6.07
C ALA A 277 8.29 24.15 5.58
N SER A 278 9.13 24.25 4.54
CA SER A 278 9.56 25.53 3.97
C SER A 278 8.59 26.11 2.93
N PHE A 279 7.48 25.43 2.67
CA PHE A 279 6.45 25.76 1.69
C PHE A 279 5.08 25.26 2.19
N ASP A 280 3.99 25.68 1.52
CA ASP A 280 2.67 25.10 1.76
C ASP A 280 2.70 23.60 1.40
N ASN A 281 2.65 22.73 2.40
CA ASN A 281 2.88 21.30 2.23
C ASN A 281 1.58 20.46 2.10
N ILE A 282 0.41 21.09 1.91
CA ILE A 282 -0.83 20.36 1.60
C ILE A 282 -0.65 19.63 0.25
N GLY A 283 -0.98 18.34 0.22
CA GLY A 283 -0.73 17.47 -0.94
C GLY A 283 0.73 17.03 -1.09
N GLY A 284 1.64 17.50 -0.21
CA GLY A 284 3.08 17.20 -0.24
C GLY A 284 3.76 17.45 -1.58
N PRO A 285 3.64 18.66 -2.18
CA PRO A 285 4.29 18.96 -3.44
C PRO A 285 5.80 18.79 -3.33
N ASN A 286 6.41 18.16 -4.33
CA ASN A 286 7.87 18.10 -4.51
C ASN A 286 8.40 19.47 -4.95
N ALA A 287 8.26 20.48 -4.08
CA ALA A 287 8.65 21.85 -4.33
C ALA A 287 10.15 22.04 -4.64
N PRO A 288 11.09 21.27 -4.07
CA PRO A 288 12.49 21.31 -4.47
C PRO A 288 12.74 20.74 -5.88
N GLY A 289 11.89 19.81 -6.34
CA GLY A 289 11.94 19.20 -7.65
C GLY A 289 10.91 19.77 -8.63
N GLU A 290 10.22 18.88 -9.33
CA GLU A 290 9.28 19.23 -10.41
C GLU A 290 7.91 19.72 -9.93
N GLY A 291 7.57 19.56 -8.65
CA GLY A 291 6.33 20.04 -8.06
C GLY A 291 5.20 19.03 -7.91
N HIS A 292 5.31 17.81 -8.45
CA HIS A 292 4.25 16.79 -8.33
C HIS A 292 3.83 16.56 -6.86
N LEU A 293 2.57 16.22 -6.65
CA LEU A 293 2.02 15.95 -5.32
C LEU A 293 2.31 14.51 -4.88
N GLY A 294 3.03 14.34 -3.76
CA GLY A 294 3.38 13.01 -3.21
C GLY A 294 2.59 12.61 -1.96
N ALA A 295 1.56 13.38 -1.59
CA ALA A 295 0.74 13.17 -0.39
C ALA A 295 -0.69 13.69 -0.57
N ALA A 296 -1.29 13.41 -1.73
CA ALA A 296 -2.62 13.91 -2.12
C ALA A 296 -3.77 12.96 -1.73
N GLN A 297 -3.46 11.86 -1.05
CA GLN A 297 -4.44 10.87 -0.62
C GLN A 297 -5.28 11.37 0.57
N PHE A 298 -6.49 10.87 0.62
CA PHE A 298 -7.38 10.85 1.78
C PHE A 298 -7.61 9.38 2.13
N VAL A 299 -7.44 9.02 3.39
CA VAL A 299 -7.60 7.65 3.89
C VAL A 299 -8.58 7.63 5.04
N GLY A 300 -9.35 6.57 5.20
CA GLY A 300 -10.39 6.58 6.21
C GLY A 300 -11.11 5.26 6.41
N VAL A 301 -12.02 5.26 7.38
CA VAL A 301 -12.82 4.11 7.78
C VAL A 301 -14.27 4.53 7.89
N VAL A 302 -15.17 3.70 7.37
CA VAL A 302 -16.61 3.85 7.55
C VAL A 302 -17.19 2.64 8.28
N THR A 303 -18.10 2.88 9.22
CA THR A 303 -18.87 1.84 9.89
C THR A 303 -20.06 1.46 9.00
N LEU A 304 -20.13 0.19 8.63
CA LEU A 304 -21.19 -0.35 7.78
C LEU A 304 -22.26 -1.11 8.59
N HIS A 305 -21.85 -1.71 9.71
CA HIS A 305 -22.72 -2.44 10.62
C HIS A 305 -22.09 -2.52 12.02
N ALA A 306 -22.88 -2.35 13.07
CA ALA A 306 -22.53 -2.75 14.42
C ALA A 306 -23.77 -3.28 15.13
N ASP A 307 -23.72 -4.51 15.63
CA ASP A 307 -24.86 -5.09 16.36
C ASP A 307 -25.28 -4.18 17.52
N THR A 308 -26.59 -4.08 17.73
CA THR A 308 -27.18 -3.36 18.87
C THR A 308 -26.90 -4.10 20.18
N SER A 309 -26.99 -5.43 20.17
CA SER A 309 -26.68 -6.29 21.32
C SER A 309 -26.46 -7.74 20.86
N PRO A 310 -25.98 -8.65 21.72
CA PRO A 310 -25.86 -10.07 21.35
C PRO A 310 -27.19 -10.75 21.00
N SER A 311 -28.30 -10.20 21.48
CA SER A 311 -29.66 -10.68 21.19
C SER A 311 -30.37 -9.92 20.09
N ASP A 312 -29.76 -8.84 19.58
CA ASP A 312 -30.33 -7.98 18.54
C ASP A 312 -29.25 -7.58 17.53
N ASN A 313 -29.29 -8.26 16.40
CA ASN A 313 -28.35 -8.17 15.31
C ASN A 313 -28.64 -6.97 14.38
N ALA A 314 -29.59 -6.10 14.72
CA ALA A 314 -29.83 -4.88 13.96
C ALA A 314 -28.63 -3.93 14.09
N ASP A 315 -28.33 -3.21 13.01
CA ASP A 315 -27.32 -2.15 13.01
C ASP A 315 -27.75 -1.00 13.94
N ASP A 316 -26.97 -0.74 14.99
CA ASP A 316 -27.16 0.41 15.86
C ASP A 316 -26.48 1.62 15.25
N ILE A 317 -27.30 2.53 14.70
CA ILE A 317 -26.82 3.77 14.07
C ILE A 317 -26.04 4.67 15.04
N ASN A 318 -26.16 4.50 16.36
CA ASN A 318 -25.41 5.28 17.35
C ASN A 318 -24.00 4.73 17.61
N GLN A 319 -23.62 3.62 16.98
CA GLN A 319 -22.25 3.11 16.99
C GLN A 319 -21.45 3.73 15.83
N PRO A 320 -20.14 4.00 15.97
CA PRO A 320 -19.34 3.81 17.18
C PRO A 320 -19.74 4.78 18.30
N SER A 321 -19.81 4.29 19.54
CA SER A 321 -20.14 5.10 20.72
C SER A 321 -19.04 6.09 21.13
N THR A 322 -17.83 5.92 20.57
CA THR A 322 -16.65 6.72 20.89
C THR A 322 -15.88 7.00 19.61
N THR A 323 -15.48 8.25 19.38
CA THR A 323 -14.68 8.69 18.22
C THR A 323 -13.59 9.67 18.62
N TRP A 324 -13.11 9.59 19.86
CA TRP A 324 -12.09 10.52 20.33
C TRP A 324 -10.73 10.23 19.68
N PHE A 325 -10.07 11.28 19.20
CA PHE A 325 -8.68 11.21 18.74
C PHE A 325 -7.72 10.84 19.88
N ILE A 326 -6.49 10.42 19.58
CA ILE A 326 -5.52 9.98 20.59
C ILE A 326 -4.12 10.44 20.24
N THR A 327 -3.38 10.92 21.22
CA THR A 327 -1.94 11.19 21.05
C THR A 327 -1.15 9.89 20.96
N SER A 328 -0.42 9.74 19.87
CA SER A 328 0.20 8.46 19.49
C SER A 328 1.33 8.06 20.43
N ASP A 329 1.99 9.00 21.12
CA ASP A 329 3.13 8.75 22.02
C ASP A 329 2.78 8.99 23.51
N ASP A 330 1.49 8.97 23.86
CA ASP A 330 1.08 9.10 25.26
C ASP A 330 1.60 7.89 26.08
N PRO A 331 1.97 8.06 27.37
CA PRO A 331 2.32 6.93 28.23
C PRO A 331 1.23 5.84 28.30
N THR A 332 -0.03 6.21 28.10
CA THR A 332 -1.14 5.26 28.06
C THR A 332 -1.16 4.47 26.75
N THR A 333 -0.81 5.11 25.63
CA THR A 333 -0.83 4.48 24.29
C THR A 333 0.51 3.87 23.88
N SER A 334 1.49 3.88 24.80
CA SER A 334 2.82 3.28 24.63
C SER A 334 3.10 2.21 25.69
N GLY A 335 3.67 1.07 25.27
CA GLY A 335 3.97 -0.06 26.16
C GLY A 335 2.73 -0.80 26.67
N ASN A 336 2.26 -1.82 25.95
CA ASN A 336 1.09 -2.61 26.37
C ASN A 336 1.41 -3.42 27.62
N ASP A 337 0.52 -3.41 28.61
CA ASP A 337 0.62 -4.23 29.82
C ASP A 337 -0.78 -4.52 30.38
N GLN A 338 -1.37 -5.63 29.92
CA GLN A 338 -2.68 -6.10 30.36
C GLN A 338 -2.77 -6.42 31.87
N TYR A 339 -1.66 -6.50 32.61
CA TYR A 339 -1.69 -6.79 34.05
C TYR A 339 -1.61 -5.52 34.91
N ASN A 340 -1.36 -4.36 34.31
CA ASN A 340 -1.31 -3.07 34.98
C ASN A 340 -2.70 -2.47 35.14
N GLU A 341 -3.29 -2.68 36.31
CA GLU A 341 -4.65 -2.23 36.66
C GLU A 341 -4.86 -0.71 36.48
N THR A 342 -3.93 0.13 36.94
CA THR A 342 -4.04 1.59 36.76
C THR A 342 -4.08 1.96 35.28
N LYS A 343 -3.31 1.26 34.46
CA LYS A 343 -3.25 1.49 33.02
C LYS A 343 -4.56 1.05 32.35
N SER A 344 -5.06 -0.15 32.64
CA SER A 344 -6.34 -0.64 32.11
C SER A 344 -7.53 0.25 32.49
N ILE A 345 -7.58 0.76 33.72
CA ILE A 345 -8.60 1.75 34.13
C ILE A 345 -8.52 2.99 33.25
N ASN A 346 -7.32 3.51 33.00
CA ASN A 346 -7.11 4.72 32.20
C ASN A 346 -7.45 4.50 30.72
N GLU A 347 -7.05 3.36 30.15
CA GLU A 347 -7.37 2.95 28.77
C GLU A 347 -8.88 2.86 28.57
N TYR A 348 -9.56 2.11 29.46
CA TYR A 348 -10.99 1.91 29.35
C TYR A 348 -11.77 3.22 29.51
N THR A 349 -11.53 3.97 30.58
CA THR A 349 -12.35 5.13 30.94
C THR A 349 -12.04 6.40 30.17
N ASN A 350 -10.77 6.67 29.83
CA ASN A 350 -10.37 7.92 29.20
C ASN A 350 -10.18 7.81 27.68
N TYR A 351 -10.21 6.59 27.12
CA TYR A 351 -10.09 6.37 25.69
C TYR A 351 -11.24 5.53 25.12
N MET A 352 -11.48 4.32 25.62
CA MET A 352 -12.41 3.39 24.96
C MET A 352 -13.89 3.83 25.10
N THR A 353 -14.26 4.44 26.23
CA THR A 353 -15.66 4.79 26.56
C THR A 353 -15.89 6.30 26.76
N VAL A 354 -15.02 7.15 26.22
CA VAL A 354 -15.06 8.60 26.50
C VAL A 354 -16.11 9.36 25.69
N GLY A 355 -16.68 8.74 24.64
CA GLY A 355 -17.65 9.37 23.75
C GLY A 355 -17.00 10.15 22.60
N HIS A 356 -17.72 11.14 22.11
CA HIS A 356 -17.30 12.01 21.01
C HIS A 356 -16.72 13.32 21.56
N PRO A 357 -15.66 13.88 20.95
CA PRO A 357 -15.20 15.22 21.31
C PRO A 357 -16.17 16.28 20.79
N ASP A 358 -16.20 17.47 21.42
CA ASP A 358 -17.03 18.59 20.96
C ASP A 358 -16.63 19.09 19.55
N LEU A 359 -15.37 18.87 19.18
CA LEU A 359 -14.78 19.21 17.88
C LEU A 359 -13.80 18.10 17.49
N SER A 360 -13.74 17.78 16.20
CA SER A 360 -12.75 16.87 15.66
C SER A 360 -11.33 17.44 15.81
N GLN A 361 -10.29 16.59 15.69
CA GLN A 361 -8.92 17.10 15.74
C GLN A 361 -8.65 18.09 14.59
N ALA A 362 -9.18 17.83 13.40
CA ALA A 362 -9.07 18.73 12.27
C ALA A 362 -9.70 20.09 12.57
N GLU A 363 -10.90 20.14 13.15
CA GLU A 363 -11.58 21.38 13.53
C GLU A 363 -10.80 22.18 14.58
N ILE A 364 -10.23 21.50 15.58
CA ILE A 364 -9.41 22.18 16.61
C ILE A 364 -8.14 22.77 15.99
N VAL A 365 -7.50 22.06 15.04
CA VAL A 365 -6.31 22.57 14.36
C VAL A 365 -6.63 23.69 13.38
N GLY A 366 -7.73 23.57 12.62
CA GLY A 366 -8.12 24.50 11.56
C GLY A 366 -6.98 24.72 10.56
N THR A 367 -6.58 25.97 10.38
CA THR A 367 -5.46 26.35 9.49
C THR A 367 -4.08 26.26 10.15
N GLY A 368 -3.99 25.79 11.39
CA GLY A 368 -2.76 25.65 12.18
C GLY A 368 -1.79 24.59 11.63
N ASN A 369 -0.68 24.36 12.34
CA ASN A 369 0.23 23.25 12.02
C ASN A 369 -0.19 22.03 12.85
N ALA A 370 -0.54 20.93 12.20
CA ALA A 370 -1.03 19.72 12.87
C ALA A 370 0.02 19.11 13.81
N ASN A 371 1.31 19.20 13.47
CA ASN A 371 2.40 18.74 14.33
C ASN A 371 2.59 19.57 15.62
N GLN A 372 1.91 20.71 15.73
CA GLN A 372 1.90 21.57 16.93
C GLN A 372 0.58 21.50 17.71
N PHE A 373 -0.38 20.70 17.23
CA PHE A 373 -1.59 20.39 17.98
C PHE A 373 -1.22 19.83 19.36
N ASN A 374 -1.97 20.18 20.40
CA ASN A 374 -1.87 19.55 21.71
C ASN A 374 -3.24 18.99 22.06
N ASP A 375 -3.31 17.70 22.40
CA ASP A 375 -4.58 17.10 22.86
C ASP A 375 -5.02 17.82 24.14
N PRO A 376 -6.27 18.35 24.20
CA PRO A 376 -6.78 19.04 25.37
C PRO A 376 -6.73 18.21 26.68
N ARG A 377 -6.72 16.87 26.58
CA ARG A 377 -6.67 15.96 27.74
C ARG A 377 -5.24 15.73 28.24
N THR A 378 -4.28 15.54 27.33
CA THR A 378 -2.90 15.16 27.69
C THR A 378 -1.93 16.34 27.69
N GLY A 379 -2.28 17.43 27.00
CA GLY A 379 -1.45 18.63 26.87
C GLY A 379 -0.17 18.43 26.07
N SER A 380 -0.07 17.38 25.25
CA SER A 380 1.10 17.07 24.44
C SER A 380 0.71 16.45 23.09
N ASN A 381 1.69 16.33 22.19
CA ASN A 381 1.56 15.58 20.94
C ASN A 381 2.94 15.11 20.43
N PRO A 382 3.63 14.20 21.15
CA PRO A 382 5.03 13.90 20.86
C PRO A 382 5.20 13.15 19.53
N GLY A 383 4.19 12.37 19.11
CA GLY A 383 4.25 11.47 17.96
C GLY A 383 3.15 11.65 16.93
N GLY A 384 2.31 12.69 17.00
CA GLY A 384 1.14 12.84 16.13
C GLY A 384 -0.14 12.26 16.72
N THR A 385 -1.23 12.46 15.99
CA THR A 385 -2.58 12.11 16.45
C THR A 385 -3.09 10.91 15.66
N SER A 386 -3.49 9.87 16.37
CA SER A 386 -4.28 8.75 15.85
C SER A 386 -5.78 9.05 16.00
N GLN A 387 -6.62 8.42 15.19
CA GLN A 387 -8.05 8.46 15.36
C GLN A 387 -8.54 7.17 16.03
N GLY A 388 -9.26 7.29 17.14
CA GLY A 388 -9.89 6.16 17.83
C GLY A 388 -11.36 5.99 17.41
N ILE A 389 -11.84 4.75 17.37
CA ILE A 389 -13.26 4.40 17.29
C ILE A 389 -13.58 3.27 18.27
N GLY A 390 -14.65 3.41 19.06
CA GLY A 390 -15.08 2.44 20.06
C GLY A 390 -16.50 1.95 19.79
N PHE A 391 -16.71 0.63 19.92
CA PHE A 391 -18.00 -0.04 19.78
C PHE A 391 -18.42 -0.69 21.10
N GLY A 392 -19.65 -0.44 21.52
CA GLY A 392 -20.22 -0.92 22.78
C GLY A 392 -20.83 0.21 23.63
N PRO A 393 -20.98 0.04 24.95
CA PRO A 393 -20.65 -1.17 25.70
C PRO A 393 -21.63 -2.31 25.44
N TYR A 394 -21.11 -3.53 25.32
CA TYR A 394 -21.90 -4.76 25.22
C TYR A 394 -21.89 -5.53 26.55
N THR A 395 -22.85 -6.45 26.73
CA THR A 395 -22.79 -7.46 27.80
C THR A 395 -22.81 -8.83 27.15
N LEU A 396 -21.71 -9.58 27.23
CA LEU A 396 -21.57 -10.88 26.55
C LEU A 396 -21.58 -12.02 27.58
N ALA A 397 -22.65 -12.79 27.66
CA ALA A 397 -22.63 -14.05 28.41
C ALA A 397 -21.73 -15.09 27.71
N PRO A 398 -21.29 -16.16 28.40
CA PRO A 398 -20.60 -17.25 27.73
C PRO A 398 -21.41 -17.80 26.54
N GLY A 399 -20.81 -17.80 25.36
CA GLY A 399 -21.41 -18.19 24.09
C GLY A 399 -22.01 -17.05 23.26
N ASP A 400 -22.20 -15.86 23.84
CA ASP A 400 -22.71 -14.69 23.12
C ASP A 400 -21.66 -14.13 22.17
N SER A 401 -22.14 -13.51 21.10
CA SER A 401 -21.29 -12.84 20.10
C SER A 401 -21.89 -11.52 19.62
N ILE A 402 -21.03 -10.62 19.17
CA ILE A 402 -21.40 -9.41 18.43
C ILE A 402 -20.63 -9.31 17.12
N ARG A 403 -21.25 -8.70 16.11
CA ARG A 403 -20.71 -8.43 14.78
C ARG A 403 -20.50 -6.94 14.58
N ILE A 404 -19.32 -6.57 14.06
CA ILE A 404 -18.97 -5.22 13.62
C ILE A 404 -18.38 -5.31 12.22
N VAL A 405 -18.87 -4.49 11.29
CA VAL A 405 -18.37 -4.42 9.91
C VAL A 405 -17.94 -2.98 9.62
N VAL A 406 -16.69 -2.83 9.20
CA VAL A 406 -16.13 -1.56 8.74
C VAL A 406 -15.56 -1.71 7.34
N ALA A 407 -15.45 -0.62 6.59
CA ALA A 407 -14.63 -0.58 5.39
C ALA A 407 -13.53 0.47 5.55
N GLU A 408 -12.30 0.06 5.25
CA GLU A 408 -11.13 0.94 5.25
C GLU A 408 -10.69 1.16 3.81
N GLY A 409 -10.47 2.42 3.44
CA GLY A 409 -10.15 2.76 2.06
C GLY A 409 -9.28 4.01 1.92
N ALA A 410 -8.84 4.22 0.69
CA ALA A 410 -8.05 5.36 0.28
C ALA A 410 -8.56 5.92 -1.05
N ALA A 411 -8.52 7.24 -1.18
CA ALA A 411 -8.93 7.94 -2.38
C ALA A 411 -8.15 9.25 -2.52
N GLY A 412 -8.37 10.01 -3.58
CA GLY A 412 -7.70 11.29 -3.79
C GLY A 412 -7.51 11.61 -5.26
N LEU A 413 -6.61 12.54 -5.54
CA LEU A 413 -6.21 12.86 -6.91
C LEU A 413 -5.58 11.64 -7.58
N SER A 414 -5.90 11.45 -8.87
CA SER A 414 -5.18 10.48 -9.69
C SER A 414 -3.72 10.91 -9.88
N ARG A 415 -2.86 9.97 -10.30
CA ARG A 415 -1.43 10.28 -10.53
C ARG A 415 -1.27 11.38 -11.57
N GLU A 416 -2.07 11.34 -12.63
CA GLU A 416 -2.17 12.37 -13.68
C GLU A 416 -2.40 13.74 -13.06
N MET A 417 -3.39 13.84 -12.18
CA MET A 417 -3.74 15.09 -11.51
C MET A 417 -2.68 15.54 -10.52
N CYS A 418 -1.98 14.63 -9.84
CA CYS A 418 -0.85 14.98 -8.97
C CYS A 418 0.28 15.68 -9.73
N TYR A 419 0.57 15.25 -10.97
CA TYR A 419 1.54 15.92 -11.84
C TYR A 419 1.00 17.24 -12.38
N LEU A 420 -0.21 17.25 -12.94
CA LEU A 420 -0.83 18.45 -13.50
C LEU A 420 -0.93 19.57 -12.46
N VAL A 421 -1.52 19.28 -11.31
CA VAL A 421 -1.74 20.27 -10.24
C VAL A 421 -0.41 20.72 -9.66
N GLY A 422 0.48 19.78 -9.36
CA GLY A 422 1.78 20.06 -8.77
C GLY A 422 2.68 20.92 -9.66
N GLN A 423 2.77 20.58 -10.94
CA GLN A 423 3.58 21.34 -11.89
C GLN A 423 2.96 22.72 -12.20
N ASN A 424 1.63 22.84 -12.30
CA ASN A 424 0.97 24.15 -12.44
C ASN A 424 1.22 25.06 -11.24
N TRP A 425 1.06 24.52 -10.02
CA TRP A 425 1.38 25.25 -8.79
C TRP A 425 2.83 25.73 -8.76
N LYS A 426 3.77 24.84 -9.12
CA LYS A 426 5.21 25.11 -9.09
C LYS A 426 5.64 26.15 -10.13
N ASN A 427 5.02 26.13 -11.31
CA ASN A 427 5.35 27.01 -12.43
C ASN A 427 4.45 28.26 -12.50
N GLU A 428 3.50 28.41 -11.57
CA GLU A 428 2.50 29.49 -11.57
C GLU A 428 1.73 29.58 -12.91
N ALA A 429 1.42 28.42 -13.49
CA ALA A 429 0.72 28.28 -14.76
C ALA A 429 -0.69 27.71 -14.52
N HIS A 430 -1.70 28.23 -15.25
CA HIS A 430 -3.09 27.73 -15.21
C HIS A 430 -3.70 27.67 -13.79
N THR A 431 -3.24 28.49 -12.86
CA THR A 431 -3.68 28.47 -11.45
C THR A 431 -5.08 29.07 -11.25
N ASP A 432 -5.70 29.58 -12.30
CA ASP A 432 -7.10 30.02 -12.34
C ASP A 432 -8.09 28.85 -12.55
N ASN A 433 -7.61 27.68 -12.97
CA ASN A 433 -8.43 26.48 -13.19
C ASN A 433 -8.74 25.75 -11.89
N LEU A 434 -9.71 26.25 -11.13
CA LEU A 434 -10.18 25.63 -9.89
C LEU A 434 -11.14 24.44 -10.15
N PRO A 435 -11.19 23.43 -9.27
CA PRO A 435 -12.16 22.34 -9.37
C PRO A 435 -13.59 22.85 -9.14
N THR A 436 -14.57 22.05 -9.56
CA THR A 436 -15.96 22.27 -9.17
C THR A 436 -16.14 21.96 -7.69
N SER A 437 -16.67 22.91 -6.92
CA SER A 437 -16.88 22.75 -5.48
C SER A 437 -18.18 22.04 -5.13
N SER A 438 -18.09 20.98 -4.33
CA SER A 438 -19.18 20.47 -3.50
C SER A 438 -19.31 21.31 -2.21
N ALA A 439 -20.38 21.09 -1.44
CA ALA A 439 -20.54 21.74 -0.14
C ALA A 439 -19.42 21.34 0.85
N LEU A 440 -19.03 20.06 0.84
CA LEU A 440 -17.94 19.55 1.69
C LEU A 440 -16.58 20.07 1.23
N HIS A 441 -16.34 20.17 -0.09
CA HIS A 441 -15.16 20.82 -0.64
C HIS A 441 -15.05 22.29 -0.21
N THR A 442 -16.16 23.04 -0.29
CA THR A 442 -16.21 24.43 0.19
C THR A 442 -15.90 24.49 1.69
N HIS A 443 -16.46 23.59 2.49
CA HIS A 443 -16.13 23.50 3.92
C HIS A 443 -14.62 23.30 4.15
N MET A 444 -13.99 22.38 3.40
CA MET A 444 -12.56 22.12 3.52
C MET A 444 -11.72 23.37 3.21
N ILE A 445 -12.10 24.11 2.16
CA ILE A 445 -11.40 25.34 1.78
C ILE A 445 -11.58 26.43 2.84
N ASP A 446 -12.81 26.65 3.31
CA ASP A 446 -13.11 27.72 4.25
C ASP A 446 -12.43 27.52 5.62
N ASN A 447 -12.18 26.27 6.04
CA ASN A 447 -11.68 25.95 7.37
C ASN A 447 -10.20 25.52 7.42
N TYR A 448 -9.67 24.96 6.33
CA TYR A 448 -8.33 24.35 6.34
C TYR A 448 -7.33 24.96 5.34
N HIS A 449 -7.76 25.86 4.44
CA HIS A 449 -6.83 26.61 3.60
C HIS A 449 -6.32 27.87 4.33
N ARG A 450 -5.00 28.06 4.36
CA ARG A 450 -4.41 29.33 4.82
C ARG A 450 -4.57 30.40 3.77
N THR A 451 -5.21 31.52 4.13
CA THR A 451 -5.24 32.74 3.29
C THR A 451 -3.80 33.16 2.95
N SER A 452 -3.35 32.76 1.77
CA SER A 452 -2.00 32.96 1.23
C SER A 452 -2.09 33.13 -0.29
N ASN A 453 -0.94 33.20 -0.98
CA ASN A 453 -0.84 33.45 -2.41
C ASN A 453 -1.80 32.59 -3.27
N ASP A 454 -2.26 33.15 -4.40
CA ASP A 454 -3.28 32.58 -5.29
C ASP A 454 -2.91 31.17 -5.80
N ASN A 455 -1.61 30.86 -5.95
CA ASN A 455 -1.18 29.52 -6.37
C ASN A 455 -1.46 28.44 -5.30
N ASN A 456 -1.32 28.74 -4.01
CA ASN A 456 -1.66 27.78 -2.95
C ASN A 456 -3.16 27.50 -2.92
N LEU A 457 -4.00 28.51 -3.20
CA LEU A 457 -5.45 28.31 -3.31
C LEU A 457 -5.75 27.29 -4.41
N TYR A 458 -5.14 27.41 -5.58
CA TYR A 458 -5.28 26.44 -6.66
C TYR A 458 -4.94 25.01 -6.24
N LYS A 459 -3.73 24.81 -5.71
CA LYS A 459 -3.25 23.48 -5.31
C LYS A 459 -4.12 22.88 -4.21
N ASN A 460 -4.42 23.65 -3.16
CA ASN A 460 -5.19 23.16 -2.02
C ASN A 460 -6.65 22.89 -2.43
N SER A 461 -7.22 23.69 -3.33
CA SER A 461 -8.54 23.42 -3.92
C SER A 461 -8.59 22.06 -4.58
N TRP A 462 -7.60 21.73 -5.41
CA TRP A 462 -7.54 20.41 -6.04
C TRP A 462 -7.30 19.29 -5.03
N VAL A 463 -6.36 19.43 -4.10
CA VAL A 463 -6.09 18.40 -3.08
C VAL A 463 -7.36 18.11 -2.25
N PHE A 464 -8.09 19.13 -1.84
CA PHE A 464 -9.29 18.96 -1.01
C PHE A 464 -10.48 18.34 -1.73
N THR A 465 -10.47 18.18 -3.07
CA THR A 465 -11.43 17.30 -3.76
C THR A 465 -11.33 15.82 -3.33
N GLY A 466 -10.22 15.45 -2.70
CA GLY A 466 -10.04 14.12 -2.12
C GLY A 466 -11.08 13.79 -1.05
N VAL A 467 -11.68 14.80 -0.38
CA VAL A 467 -12.77 14.59 0.58
C VAL A 467 -14.01 13.99 -0.11
N ASP A 468 -14.40 14.50 -1.27
CA ASP A 468 -15.53 13.95 -2.03
C ASP A 468 -15.21 12.53 -2.52
N SER A 469 -13.94 12.28 -2.83
CA SER A 469 -13.47 10.98 -3.32
C SER A 469 -13.51 9.90 -2.24
N ILE A 470 -13.12 10.22 -0.99
CA ILE A 470 -13.22 9.25 0.11
C ILE A 470 -14.68 9.01 0.52
N ILE A 471 -15.55 10.02 0.46
CA ILE A 471 -16.99 9.84 0.69
C ILE A 471 -17.62 8.95 -0.39
N LYS A 472 -17.25 9.12 -1.67
CA LYS A 472 -17.67 8.22 -2.74
C LYS A 472 -17.22 6.77 -2.48
N THR A 473 -16.03 6.59 -1.92
CA THR A 473 -15.49 5.27 -1.52
C THR A 473 -16.35 4.64 -0.44
N PHE A 474 -16.72 5.40 0.60
CA PHE A 474 -17.61 4.93 1.66
C PHE A 474 -18.98 4.51 1.14
N LYS A 475 -19.58 5.29 0.24
CA LYS A 475 -20.85 4.94 -0.42
C LYS A 475 -20.77 3.61 -1.18
N LYS A 476 -19.72 3.44 -2.00
CA LYS A 476 -19.47 2.20 -2.75
C LYS A 476 -19.15 0.98 -1.86
N ALA A 477 -18.54 1.21 -0.71
CA ALA A 477 -18.30 0.15 0.27
C ALA A 477 -19.61 -0.35 0.88
N ARG A 478 -20.50 0.57 1.29
CA ARG A 478 -21.83 0.19 1.81
C ARG A 478 -22.70 -0.50 0.77
N GLU A 479 -22.73 0.01 -0.46
CA GLU A 479 -23.48 -0.61 -1.56
C GLU A 479 -23.06 -2.07 -1.76
N ASN A 480 -21.76 -2.32 -1.88
CA ASN A 480 -21.22 -3.66 -2.05
C ASN A 480 -21.49 -4.55 -0.82
N PHE A 481 -21.36 -4.01 0.39
CA PHE A 481 -21.72 -4.74 1.61
C PHE A 481 -23.20 -5.19 1.59
N TYR A 482 -24.14 -4.33 1.20
CA TYR A 482 -25.55 -4.71 1.10
C TYR A 482 -25.81 -5.73 -0.01
N LEU A 483 -25.09 -5.68 -1.13
CA LEU A 483 -25.12 -6.75 -2.14
C LEU A 483 -24.70 -8.08 -1.52
N MET A 484 -23.58 -8.10 -0.79
CA MET A 484 -23.07 -9.29 -0.10
C MET A 484 -24.08 -9.84 0.92
N GLU A 485 -24.67 -8.99 1.75
CA GLU A 485 -25.71 -9.40 2.73
C GLU A 485 -26.95 -9.99 2.04
N SER A 486 -27.29 -9.51 0.85
CA SER A 486 -28.40 -10.05 0.05
C SER A 486 -28.07 -11.35 -0.68
N GLY A 487 -26.85 -11.88 -0.52
CA GLY A 487 -26.36 -13.07 -1.23
C GLY A 487 -26.02 -12.81 -2.70
N GLN A 488 -25.81 -11.56 -3.08
CA GLN A 488 -25.37 -11.13 -4.41
C GLN A 488 -23.88 -10.76 -4.39
N SER A 489 -23.31 -10.56 -5.58
CA SER A 489 -21.95 -10.06 -5.76
C SER A 489 -21.94 -8.98 -6.82
N LEU A 490 -20.87 -8.19 -6.85
CA LEU A 490 -20.60 -7.30 -7.99
C LEU A 490 -20.56 -8.13 -9.31
N PRO A 491 -20.90 -7.52 -10.45
CA PRO A 491 -20.56 -8.05 -11.76
C PRO A 491 -19.06 -8.41 -11.80
N ALA A 492 -18.69 -9.52 -12.42
CA ALA A 492 -17.30 -9.94 -12.46
C ALA A 492 -16.66 -9.47 -13.77
N PRO A 493 -15.47 -8.82 -13.74
CA PRO A 493 -14.64 -8.75 -14.94
C PRO A 493 -14.31 -10.17 -15.42
N PRO A 494 -13.89 -10.34 -16.69
CA PRO A 494 -13.28 -11.60 -17.11
C PRO A 494 -12.13 -11.96 -16.16
N GLU A 495 -11.98 -13.25 -15.86
CA GLU A 495 -10.85 -13.71 -15.06
C GLU A 495 -9.53 -13.44 -15.80
N PRO A 496 -8.40 -13.25 -15.10
CA PRO A 496 -7.09 -13.14 -15.73
C PRO A 496 -6.64 -14.52 -16.28
N PRO A 497 -5.70 -14.56 -17.25
CA PRO A 497 -5.15 -15.83 -17.74
C PRO A 497 -4.39 -16.56 -16.62
N SER A 498 -4.48 -17.89 -16.57
CA SER A 498 -3.75 -18.68 -15.56
C SER A 498 -2.22 -18.70 -15.78
N ILE A 499 -1.77 -18.50 -17.01
CA ILE A 499 -0.36 -18.37 -17.39
C ILE A 499 -0.17 -17.14 -18.28
N PHE A 500 0.86 -16.34 -17.98
CA PHE A 500 1.30 -15.21 -18.80
C PHE A 500 2.82 -15.25 -18.99
N ASN A 501 3.26 -15.40 -20.24
CA ASN A 501 4.67 -15.55 -20.60
C ASN A 501 5.15 -14.37 -21.43
N VAL A 502 6.37 -13.92 -21.15
CA VAL A 502 7.10 -12.97 -21.98
C VAL A 502 8.48 -13.55 -22.29
N THR A 503 8.80 -13.68 -23.57
CA THR A 503 10.07 -14.25 -24.04
C THR A 503 10.85 -13.22 -24.86
N SER A 504 12.03 -12.89 -24.38
CA SER A 504 12.99 -12.00 -25.03
C SER A 504 13.58 -12.69 -26.27
N GLY A 505 13.20 -12.23 -27.46
CA GLY A 505 13.67 -12.75 -28.74
C GLY A 505 14.67 -11.85 -29.46
N GLY A 506 15.29 -12.39 -30.51
CA GLY A 506 16.35 -11.73 -31.28
C GLY A 506 15.87 -10.58 -32.18
N ASP A 507 14.61 -10.57 -32.58
CA ASP A 507 14.02 -9.56 -33.47
C ASP A 507 12.60 -9.14 -33.04
N ARG A 508 12.11 -9.73 -31.95
CA ARG A 508 10.80 -9.49 -31.35
C ARG A 508 10.83 -9.88 -29.88
N ILE A 509 9.86 -9.38 -29.11
CA ILE A 509 9.50 -9.96 -27.81
C ILE A 509 8.20 -10.75 -28.04
N ILE A 510 8.17 -12.02 -27.64
CA ILE A 510 7.01 -12.90 -27.81
C ILE A 510 6.23 -12.90 -26.49
N ILE A 511 4.93 -12.68 -26.56
CA ILE A 511 4.03 -12.67 -25.41
C ILE A 511 2.94 -13.70 -25.69
N ASP A 512 2.74 -14.65 -24.78
CA ASP A 512 1.70 -15.67 -24.90
C ASP A 512 0.99 -15.91 -23.56
N TRP A 513 -0.28 -16.31 -23.63
CA TRP A 513 -1.10 -16.55 -22.45
C TRP A 513 -2.13 -17.64 -22.68
N THR A 514 -2.69 -18.15 -21.58
CA THR A 514 -3.80 -19.10 -21.60
C THR A 514 -5.14 -18.39 -21.76
N ASN A 515 -6.15 -19.11 -22.26
CA ASN A 515 -7.39 -18.53 -22.76
C ASN A 515 -8.61 -18.71 -21.83
N GLU A 516 -8.40 -19.00 -20.53
CA GLU A 516 -9.49 -19.02 -19.55
C GLU A 516 -10.39 -17.76 -19.56
N PRO A 517 -9.84 -16.53 -19.74
CA PRO A 517 -10.63 -15.30 -19.78
C PRO A 517 -11.73 -15.30 -20.84
N GLU A 518 -11.53 -16.00 -21.96
CA GLU A 518 -12.48 -16.03 -23.08
C GLU A 518 -13.81 -16.74 -22.74
N SER A 519 -13.82 -17.52 -21.65
CA SER A 519 -15.03 -18.17 -21.15
C SER A 519 -15.94 -17.22 -20.33
N GLY A 520 -15.43 -16.04 -19.98
CA GLY A 520 -16.13 -15.02 -19.20
C GLY A 520 -17.37 -14.48 -19.93
N PRO A 521 -18.50 -14.25 -19.22
CA PRO A 521 -19.65 -13.57 -19.79
C PRO A 521 -19.27 -12.22 -20.40
N GLY A 522 -19.73 -11.95 -21.62
CA GLY A 522 -19.48 -10.67 -22.28
C GLY A 522 -18.02 -10.43 -22.69
N PHE A 523 -17.12 -11.43 -22.64
CA PHE A 523 -15.71 -11.26 -23.01
C PHE A 523 -15.54 -10.50 -24.35
N GLY A 524 -14.73 -9.44 -24.31
CA GLY A 524 -14.55 -8.47 -25.39
C GLY A 524 -13.16 -8.49 -26.04
N GLY A 525 -12.14 -9.02 -25.35
CA GLY A 525 -10.77 -9.11 -25.86
C GLY A 525 -9.73 -8.88 -24.76
N TYR A 526 -8.53 -8.49 -25.18
CA TYR A 526 -7.41 -8.19 -24.28
C TYR A 526 -6.79 -6.83 -24.55
N THR A 527 -6.30 -6.17 -23.52
CA THR A 527 -5.41 -5.01 -23.65
C THR A 527 -4.03 -5.36 -23.12
N LEU A 528 -3.03 -5.34 -24.00
CA LEU A 528 -1.63 -5.61 -23.69
C LEU A 528 -0.87 -4.30 -23.51
N TYR A 529 -0.14 -4.19 -22.41
CA TYR A 529 0.68 -3.03 -22.08
C TYR A 529 2.15 -3.42 -22.06
N ARG A 530 2.99 -2.54 -22.62
CA ARG A 530 4.44 -2.56 -22.46
C ARG A 530 4.90 -1.26 -21.82
N LEU A 531 5.67 -1.38 -20.74
CA LEU A 531 6.29 -0.28 -20.00
C LEU A 531 7.80 -0.33 -20.18
N LYS A 532 8.42 0.80 -20.49
CA LYS A 532 9.87 0.97 -20.57
C LYS A 532 10.42 1.34 -19.19
N PHE A 533 11.62 0.87 -18.87
CA PHE A 533 12.41 1.15 -17.67
C PHE A 533 12.00 0.44 -16.38
N LYS A 534 10.76 0.61 -15.91
CA LYS A 534 10.34 0.10 -14.60
C LYS A 534 8.93 -0.53 -14.69
N PRO A 535 8.60 -1.46 -13.78
CA PRO A 535 7.26 -2.06 -13.73
C PRO A 535 6.18 -1.07 -13.28
N ASP A 536 6.56 0.05 -12.64
CA ASP A 536 5.68 1.13 -12.16
C ASP A 536 5.83 2.43 -12.97
N THR A 537 6.27 2.35 -14.22
CA THR A 537 6.42 3.52 -15.11
C THR A 537 5.06 4.21 -15.32
N THR A 538 5.01 5.53 -15.08
CA THR A 538 3.88 6.38 -15.42
C THR A 538 3.69 6.42 -16.93
N VAL A 539 2.49 6.07 -17.41
CA VAL A 539 2.23 5.96 -18.86
C VAL A 539 1.91 7.29 -19.54
N PHE A 540 1.58 8.34 -18.78
CA PHE A 540 1.17 9.64 -19.32
C PHE A 540 2.32 10.66 -19.27
N SER A 541 2.18 11.76 -20.01
CA SER A 541 3.02 12.95 -19.85
C SER A 541 2.18 14.21 -19.67
N TYR A 542 2.74 15.25 -19.05
CA TYR A 542 2.07 16.53 -18.85
C TYR A 542 2.82 17.68 -19.53
N ASN A 543 2.12 18.43 -20.38
CA ASN A 543 2.65 19.64 -21.00
C ASN A 543 2.15 20.88 -20.24
N VAL A 544 2.98 21.39 -19.33
CA VAL A 544 2.69 22.61 -18.53
C VAL A 544 2.36 23.83 -19.40
N THR A 545 3.00 23.96 -20.56
CA THR A 545 2.78 25.14 -21.43
C THR A 545 1.37 25.12 -22.03
N GLN A 546 0.88 23.95 -22.42
CA GLN A 546 -0.46 23.79 -23.00
C GLN A 546 -1.54 23.57 -21.94
N GLY A 547 -1.16 23.09 -20.74
CA GLY A 547 -2.13 22.71 -19.72
C GLY A 547 -2.77 21.35 -19.98
N GLU A 548 -2.17 20.51 -20.82
CA GLU A 548 -2.77 19.28 -21.34
C GLU A 548 -1.99 18.03 -20.91
N ILE A 549 -2.72 16.95 -20.60
CA ILE A 549 -2.18 15.62 -20.32
C ILE A 549 -2.24 14.82 -21.61
N ASP A 550 -1.10 14.26 -22.00
CA ASP A 550 -1.04 13.20 -22.99
C ASP A 550 -1.25 11.86 -22.27
N PRO A 551 -2.37 11.16 -22.48
CA PRO A 551 -2.71 9.95 -21.73
C PRO A 551 -1.71 8.81 -21.94
N VAL A 552 -0.95 8.83 -23.04
CA VAL A 552 0.07 7.82 -23.34
C VAL A 552 1.31 8.48 -23.93
N ASP A 553 2.38 8.56 -23.15
CA ASP A 553 3.73 8.86 -23.64
C ASP A 553 4.28 7.63 -24.37
N GLU A 554 4.12 7.63 -25.68
CA GLU A 554 4.57 6.56 -26.60
C GLU A 554 6.08 6.29 -26.54
N THR A 555 6.88 7.19 -25.93
CA THR A 555 8.32 6.99 -25.77
C THR A 555 8.67 6.02 -24.63
N ILE A 556 7.73 5.82 -23.69
CA ILE A 556 7.91 5.00 -22.49
C ILE A 556 6.82 3.94 -22.29
N ALA A 557 5.69 4.03 -22.98
CA ALA A 557 4.62 3.05 -22.91
C ALA A 557 4.07 2.71 -24.30
N THR A 558 3.54 1.50 -24.47
CA THR A 558 2.82 1.09 -25.68
C THR A 558 1.66 0.18 -25.29
N ILE A 559 0.51 0.39 -25.92
CA ILE A 559 -0.75 -0.28 -25.58
C ILE A 559 -1.34 -0.87 -26.86
N TRP A 560 -1.75 -2.14 -26.79
CA TRP A 560 -2.41 -2.83 -27.90
C TRP A 560 -3.75 -3.40 -27.42
N THR A 561 -4.80 -3.20 -28.21
CA THR A 561 -6.08 -3.91 -28.04
C THR A 561 -6.10 -5.10 -28.99
N LEU A 562 -6.40 -6.28 -28.46
CA LEU A 562 -6.34 -7.56 -29.14
C LEU A 562 -7.74 -8.18 -29.15
N ASP A 563 -8.13 -8.71 -30.31
CA ASP A 563 -9.44 -9.33 -30.52
C ASP A 563 -9.58 -10.67 -29.78
N PRO A 564 -10.83 -11.13 -29.52
CA PRO A 564 -11.07 -12.48 -29.02
C PRO A 564 -10.45 -13.58 -29.90
N GLY A 565 -9.96 -14.67 -29.28
CA GLY A 565 -9.27 -15.76 -29.95
C GLY A 565 -7.77 -15.52 -30.16
N VAL A 566 -7.24 -14.39 -29.70
CA VAL A 566 -5.80 -14.09 -29.70
C VAL A 566 -5.21 -14.46 -28.35
N ASN A 567 -4.21 -15.35 -28.36
CA ASN A 567 -3.50 -15.81 -27.17
C ASN A 567 -1.97 -15.75 -27.31
N GLU A 568 -1.49 -15.08 -28.35
CA GLU A 568 -0.08 -14.82 -28.64
C GLU A 568 0.05 -13.47 -29.36
N TYR A 569 1.11 -12.72 -29.04
CA TYR A 569 1.45 -11.45 -29.67
C TYR A 569 2.97 -11.31 -29.82
N GLU A 570 3.41 -10.78 -30.96
CA GLU A 570 4.82 -10.49 -31.23
C GLU A 570 5.06 -8.99 -31.27
N ASP A 571 5.76 -8.46 -30.27
CA ASP A 571 6.15 -7.07 -30.23
C ASP A 571 7.44 -6.83 -31.05
N LEU A 572 7.26 -6.23 -32.23
CA LEU A 572 8.32 -5.86 -33.17
C LEU A 572 8.83 -4.43 -32.98
N THR A 573 8.29 -3.69 -32.01
CA THR A 573 8.52 -2.24 -31.86
C THR A 573 9.51 -1.90 -30.75
N ALA A 574 9.94 -2.90 -29.98
CA ALA A 574 10.87 -2.71 -28.87
C ALA A 574 12.22 -2.15 -29.37
N GLU A 575 12.83 -1.31 -28.55
CA GLU A 575 14.16 -0.76 -28.78
C GLU A 575 15.20 -1.58 -28.00
N ARG A 576 16.35 -1.82 -28.65
CA ARG A 576 17.40 -2.63 -28.04
C ARG A 576 18.05 -1.92 -26.85
N GLY A 577 18.34 -2.71 -25.83
CA GLY A 577 19.09 -2.26 -24.64
C GLY A 577 18.25 -1.64 -23.53
N PHE A 578 16.94 -1.55 -23.72
CA PHE A 578 16.01 -1.13 -22.68
C PHE A 578 15.36 -2.32 -21.97
N ASP A 579 14.96 -2.06 -20.74
CA ASP A 579 14.19 -2.99 -19.92
C ASP A 579 12.70 -2.75 -20.19
N TYR A 580 11.98 -3.82 -20.50
CA TYR A 580 10.54 -3.80 -20.73
C TYR A 580 9.78 -4.65 -19.73
N PHE A 581 8.67 -4.13 -19.25
CA PHE A 581 7.74 -4.81 -18.37
C PHE A 581 6.38 -4.86 -19.04
N PHE A 582 5.63 -5.94 -18.81
CA PHE A 582 4.35 -6.17 -19.46
C PHE A 582 3.26 -6.47 -18.44
N PHE A 583 2.03 -6.17 -18.81
CA PHE A 583 0.84 -6.71 -18.19
C PHE A 583 -0.28 -6.81 -19.24
N LEU A 584 -1.20 -7.73 -19.00
CA LEU A 584 -2.35 -8.01 -19.85
C LEU A 584 -3.62 -7.90 -19.02
N GLU A 585 -4.57 -7.12 -19.51
CA GLU A 585 -5.92 -7.03 -18.95
C GLU A 585 -6.90 -7.69 -19.91
N ALA A 586 -7.64 -8.70 -19.46
CA ALA A 586 -8.83 -9.18 -20.15
C ALA A 586 -9.99 -8.22 -19.89
N PHE A 587 -10.79 -7.89 -20.90
CA PHE A 587 -11.92 -6.98 -20.75
C PHE A 587 -13.21 -7.56 -21.31
N ASP A 588 -14.35 -7.19 -20.72
CA ASP A 588 -15.66 -7.50 -21.27
C ASP A 588 -16.16 -6.38 -22.21
N ASN A 589 -17.25 -6.62 -22.91
CA ASN A 589 -17.85 -5.66 -23.84
C ASN A 589 -18.91 -4.76 -23.18
N GLY A 590 -19.00 -4.77 -21.84
CA GLY A 590 -20.00 -4.05 -21.04
C GLY A 590 -21.44 -4.49 -21.21
N THR A 591 -21.72 -5.62 -21.86
CA THR A 591 -23.10 -6.15 -21.96
C THR A 591 -23.61 -6.73 -20.63
N ASN A 592 -22.74 -6.89 -19.64
CA ASN A 592 -23.08 -7.43 -18.32
C ASN A 592 -23.73 -6.36 -17.41
N ASP A 593 -23.26 -5.11 -17.48
CA ASP A 593 -23.57 -4.05 -16.50
C ASP A 593 -23.40 -2.61 -17.05
N ASP A 594 -23.43 -2.44 -18.38
CA ASP A 594 -23.31 -1.16 -19.11
C ASP A 594 -21.94 -0.44 -18.96
N ILE A 595 -20.94 -1.09 -18.34
CA ILE A 595 -19.56 -0.59 -18.22
C ILE A 595 -18.57 -1.65 -18.69
N VAL A 596 -17.47 -1.23 -19.32
CA VAL A 596 -16.40 -2.18 -19.67
C VAL A 596 -15.58 -2.48 -18.43
N LEU A 597 -15.56 -3.75 -18.04
CA LEU A 597 -14.79 -4.23 -16.90
C LEU A 597 -13.49 -4.90 -17.35
N ASN A 598 -12.38 -4.47 -16.77
CA ASN A 598 -11.06 -5.07 -16.98
C ASN A 598 -10.67 -5.94 -15.79
N SER A 599 -10.06 -7.09 -16.06
CA SER A 599 -9.30 -7.84 -15.06
C SER A 599 -8.17 -6.96 -14.52
N SER A 600 -7.86 -7.06 -13.24
CA SER A 600 -6.79 -6.25 -12.65
C SER A 600 -5.41 -6.51 -13.26
N LYS A 601 -4.74 -5.42 -13.67
CA LYS A 601 -3.32 -5.40 -14.09
C LYS A 601 -2.36 -6.14 -13.16
N PHE A 602 -2.63 -6.17 -11.85
CA PHE A 602 -1.71 -6.77 -10.87
C PHE A 602 -1.54 -8.28 -11.05
N TYR A 603 -2.52 -8.95 -11.67
CA TYR A 603 -2.47 -10.40 -11.91
C TYR A 603 -1.37 -10.82 -12.89
N THR A 604 -1.07 -9.99 -13.89
CA THR A 604 -0.13 -10.32 -14.98
C THR A 604 1.08 -9.38 -15.03
N LEU A 605 1.16 -8.38 -14.15
CA LEU A 605 2.27 -7.43 -14.10
C LEU A 605 3.61 -8.11 -13.82
N THR A 606 4.51 -8.03 -14.80
CA THR A 606 5.86 -8.56 -14.67
C THR A 606 6.70 -7.70 -13.72
N ASN A 607 7.47 -8.32 -12.82
CA ASN A 607 8.47 -7.66 -11.97
C ASN A 607 9.91 -7.89 -12.45
N LYS A 608 10.10 -8.67 -13.52
CA LYS A 608 11.36 -8.87 -14.22
C LYS A 608 11.27 -8.23 -15.61
N ALA A 609 12.42 -7.73 -16.08
CA ALA A 609 12.50 -7.10 -17.38
C ALA A 609 12.66 -8.15 -18.49
N ALA A 610 11.86 -8.02 -19.53
CA ALA A 610 12.17 -8.57 -20.85
C ALA A 610 12.99 -7.55 -21.65
N SER A 611 13.67 -8.00 -22.69
CA SER A 611 14.46 -7.11 -23.57
C SER A 611 14.47 -7.61 -25.01
N LEU A 612 14.59 -6.67 -25.95
CA LEU A 612 14.83 -7.04 -27.35
C LEU A 612 16.30 -7.46 -27.52
N LYS A 613 16.52 -8.77 -27.59
CA LYS A 613 17.84 -9.39 -27.81
C LYS A 613 18.24 -9.34 -29.26
N ARG A 614 19.50 -9.61 -29.59
CA ARG A 614 20.06 -9.56 -30.95
C ARG A 614 20.27 -10.97 -31.51
N PRO A 615 20.18 -11.19 -32.83
CA PRO A 615 20.72 -12.40 -33.43
C PRO A 615 22.25 -12.40 -33.27
N PRO A 616 22.89 -13.58 -33.15
CA PRO A 616 24.34 -13.68 -33.09
C PRO A 616 25.06 -12.97 -34.24
N GLY A 617 26.24 -12.43 -33.95
CA GLY A 617 27.09 -11.80 -34.98
C GLY A 617 27.64 -12.82 -35.99
N GLU A 618 27.82 -12.41 -37.24
CA GLU A 618 28.40 -13.26 -38.29
C GLU A 618 29.94 -13.35 -38.21
N SER A 619 30.60 -12.38 -37.56
CA SER A 619 32.06 -12.30 -37.45
C SER A 619 32.52 -11.74 -36.10
N PHE A 620 33.64 -12.24 -35.59
CA PHE A 620 34.28 -11.73 -34.38
C PHE A 620 34.74 -10.28 -34.52
N ASP A 621 35.00 -9.81 -35.74
CA ASP A 621 35.36 -8.41 -36.00
C ASP A 621 34.18 -7.47 -35.75
N ASP A 622 32.95 -7.97 -35.74
CA ASP A 622 31.74 -7.18 -35.53
C ASP A 622 31.42 -6.95 -34.05
N ILE A 623 32.10 -7.65 -33.14
CA ILE A 623 31.89 -7.48 -31.70
C ILE A 623 32.10 -6.01 -31.32
N ARG A 624 31.11 -5.41 -30.65
CA ARG A 624 31.16 -4.02 -30.16
C ARG A 624 30.83 -4.00 -28.67
N ILE A 625 31.34 -2.97 -27.99
CA ILE A 625 30.95 -2.61 -26.63
C ILE A 625 30.34 -1.22 -26.71
N VAL A 626 29.14 -1.05 -26.20
CA VAL A 626 28.42 0.22 -26.25
C VAL A 626 27.78 0.55 -24.88
N PRO A 627 27.71 1.83 -24.50
CA PRO A 627 28.42 2.96 -25.10
C PRO A 627 29.95 2.83 -24.92
N ASN A 628 30.72 3.34 -25.87
CA ASN A 628 32.17 3.40 -25.76
C ASN A 628 32.69 4.71 -26.40
N PRO A 629 33.07 5.72 -25.60
CA PRO A 629 33.19 5.67 -24.13
C PRO A 629 31.83 5.61 -23.43
N PHE A 630 31.76 4.91 -22.29
CA PHE A 630 30.68 5.07 -21.32
C PHE A 630 30.91 6.37 -20.55
N HIS A 631 29.86 7.18 -20.41
CA HIS A 631 29.92 8.44 -19.67
C HIS A 631 28.70 8.57 -18.74
N ILE A 632 28.94 8.70 -17.43
CA ILE A 632 27.88 8.74 -16.41
C ILE A 632 26.92 9.92 -16.60
N SER A 633 27.42 11.08 -17.04
CA SER A 633 26.58 12.25 -17.30
C SER A 633 25.77 12.17 -18.60
N ALA A 634 25.94 11.12 -19.40
CA ALA A 634 25.20 10.93 -20.65
C ALA A 634 24.17 9.79 -20.56
N ARG A 635 23.74 9.43 -19.34
CA ARG A 635 22.77 8.35 -19.07
C ARG A 635 21.47 8.50 -19.85
N ASP A 636 20.99 9.73 -20.00
CA ASP A 636 19.75 10.05 -20.74
C ASP A 636 19.86 9.80 -22.25
N LEU A 637 21.10 9.71 -22.78
CA LEU A 637 21.39 9.36 -24.18
C LEU A 637 21.79 7.88 -24.34
N GLN A 638 21.77 7.09 -23.26
CA GLN A 638 22.18 5.68 -23.22
C GLN A 638 20.96 4.79 -22.93
N TYR A 639 21.00 3.98 -21.86
CA TYR A 639 19.97 2.99 -21.52
C TYR A 639 18.97 3.49 -20.46
N GLY A 640 18.96 4.81 -20.21
CA GLY A 640 17.99 5.46 -19.33
C GLY A 640 18.11 5.10 -17.85
N VAL A 641 17.01 5.27 -17.12
CA VAL A 641 16.99 5.29 -15.64
C VAL A 641 17.00 3.92 -14.98
N SER A 642 16.59 2.86 -15.68
CA SER A 642 16.54 1.50 -15.13
C SER A 642 17.92 0.83 -15.08
N ALA A 643 18.83 1.28 -15.95
CA ALA A 643 20.14 0.70 -16.10
C ALA A 643 21.24 1.76 -16.27
N PRO A 644 21.43 2.63 -15.25
CA PRO A 644 22.28 3.83 -15.34
C PRO A 644 23.78 3.54 -15.51
N ASP A 645 24.18 2.29 -15.34
CA ASP A 645 25.57 1.81 -15.41
C ASP A 645 25.75 0.70 -16.47
N ARG A 646 24.76 0.53 -17.36
CA ARG A 646 24.74 -0.54 -18.36
C ARG A 646 25.73 -0.29 -19.49
N LEU A 647 26.49 -1.34 -19.77
CA LEU A 647 27.22 -1.59 -21.00
C LEU A 647 26.58 -2.79 -21.70
N MET A 648 26.55 -2.78 -23.02
CA MET A 648 26.18 -3.94 -23.82
C MET A 648 27.35 -4.41 -24.66
N PHE A 649 27.55 -5.72 -24.65
CA PHE A 649 28.34 -6.44 -25.62
C PHE A 649 27.42 -6.81 -26.78
N LEU A 650 27.74 -6.40 -28.01
CA LEU A 650 26.89 -6.62 -29.18
C LEU A 650 27.64 -7.42 -30.25
N ASN A 651 26.88 -8.11 -31.10
CA ASN A 651 27.37 -9.02 -32.15
C ASN A 651 28.27 -10.12 -31.58
N ILE A 652 28.00 -10.57 -30.36
CA ILE A 652 28.69 -11.72 -29.78
C ILE A 652 28.14 -13.03 -30.38
N PRO A 653 28.87 -14.14 -30.30
CA PRO A 653 28.36 -15.46 -30.69
C PRO A 653 27.34 -15.98 -29.68
N PRO A 654 26.53 -17.00 -30.05
CA PRO A 654 25.44 -17.50 -29.22
C PRO A 654 25.90 -18.09 -27.89
N VAL A 655 27.17 -18.52 -27.79
CA VAL A 655 27.77 -19.05 -26.56
C VAL A 655 29.21 -18.56 -26.47
N CYS A 656 29.55 -17.84 -25.40
CA CYS A 656 30.91 -17.39 -25.14
C CYS A 656 31.16 -17.07 -23.65
N THR A 657 32.42 -16.98 -23.25
CA THR A 657 32.79 -16.44 -21.94
C THR A 657 33.40 -15.05 -22.11
N ILE A 658 32.80 -14.04 -21.48
CA ILE A 658 33.30 -12.66 -21.50
C ILE A 658 34.07 -12.42 -20.21
N ARG A 659 35.37 -12.13 -20.32
CA ARG A 659 36.23 -11.79 -19.17
C ARG A 659 36.65 -10.34 -19.26
N ILE A 660 36.40 -9.59 -18.20
CA ILE A 660 36.64 -8.15 -18.16
C ILE A 660 37.84 -7.89 -17.26
N PHE A 661 38.80 -7.11 -17.75
CA PHE A 661 40.03 -6.80 -17.05
C PHE A 661 40.27 -5.29 -16.96
N THR A 662 41.01 -4.88 -15.94
CA THR A 662 41.61 -3.54 -15.87
C THR A 662 42.73 -3.39 -16.90
N GLU A 663 43.19 -2.17 -17.16
CA GLU A 663 44.38 -1.93 -18.00
C GLU A 663 45.65 -2.64 -17.51
N ARG A 664 45.70 -3.02 -16.23
CA ARG A 664 46.82 -3.76 -15.61
C ARG A 664 46.69 -5.28 -15.76
N GLY A 665 45.55 -5.77 -16.25
CA GLY A 665 45.26 -7.20 -16.40
C GLY A 665 44.61 -7.84 -15.17
N ASP A 666 44.13 -7.07 -14.20
CA ASP A 666 43.38 -7.60 -13.07
C ASP A 666 41.97 -8.00 -13.51
N LEU A 667 41.52 -9.20 -13.17
CA LEU A 667 40.17 -9.67 -13.51
C LEU A 667 39.12 -8.93 -12.68
N VAL A 668 38.14 -8.36 -13.37
CA VAL A 668 37.03 -7.57 -12.81
C VAL A 668 35.78 -8.45 -12.68
N GLU A 669 35.40 -9.10 -13.77
CA GLU A 669 34.18 -9.91 -13.88
C GLU A 669 34.35 -11.00 -14.95
N THR A 670 33.64 -12.12 -14.79
CA THR A 670 33.50 -13.17 -15.80
C THR A 670 32.01 -13.46 -16.02
N ILE A 671 31.54 -13.20 -17.25
CA ILE A 671 30.16 -13.44 -17.66
C ILE A 671 30.11 -14.70 -18.52
N GLN A 672 29.21 -15.62 -18.19
CA GLN A 672 28.96 -16.82 -18.97
C GLN A 672 27.74 -16.59 -19.86
N HIS A 673 28.00 -16.28 -21.13
CA HIS A 673 26.96 -16.04 -22.12
C HIS A 673 26.57 -17.37 -22.77
N SER A 674 25.31 -17.78 -22.60
CA SER A 674 24.83 -19.10 -23.05
C SER A 674 23.36 -19.10 -23.50
N ASP A 675 22.75 -17.92 -23.63
CA ASP A 675 21.33 -17.80 -23.96
C ASP A 675 21.05 -17.82 -25.47
N GLY A 676 22.09 -17.97 -26.30
CA GLY A 676 21.98 -18.10 -27.74
C GLY A 676 21.86 -16.77 -28.49
N SER A 677 21.83 -15.63 -27.80
CA SER A 677 21.68 -14.32 -28.42
C SER A 677 23.01 -13.73 -28.90
N GLY A 678 22.94 -12.58 -29.55
CA GLY A 678 24.08 -11.81 -30.04
C GLY A 678 24.39 -10.60 -29.17
N ASP A 679 23.83 -10.52 -27.98
CA ASP A 679 24.07 -9.45 -27.02
C ASP A 679 24.08 -9.90 -25.57
N GLU A 680 24.82 -9.17 -24.74
CA GLU A 680 24.93 -9.43 -23.31
C GLU A 680 25.04 -8.10 -22.56
N ALA A 681 24.25 -7.93 -21.50
CA ALA A 681 24.23 -6.70 -20.71
C ALA A 681 25.12 -6.85 -19.47
N TRP A 682 25.88 -5.80 -19.16
CA TRP A 682 26.67 -5.73 -17.94
C TRP A 682 26.53 -4.36 -17.28
N ASN A 683 26.02 -4.36 -16.05
CA ASN A 683 25.77 -3.14 -15.28
C ASN A 683 27.03 -2.52 -14.66
N SER A 684 28.22 -2.81 -15.21
CA SER A 684 29.50 -2.29 -14.72
C SER A 684 29.79 -2.67 -13.25
N ILE A 685 29.29 -3.83 -12.81
CA ILE A 685 29.47 -4.36 -11.46
C ILE A 685 30.52 -5.47 -11.48
N THR A 686 31.46 -5.43 -10.55
CA THR A 686 32.49 -6.47 -10.36
C THR A 686 31.93 -7.71 -9.68
N SER A 687 32.72 -8.79 -9.71
CA SER A 687 32.40 -10.04 -8.99
C SER A 687 32.26 -9.86 -7.47
N SER A 688 32.80 -8.76 -6.92
CA SER A 688 32.65 -8.35 -5.51
C SER A 688 31.47 -7.39 -5.28
N ARG A 689 30.55 -7.24 -6.24
CA ARG A 689 29.39 -6.34 -6.20
C ARG A 689 29.74 -4.85 -6.03
N GLN A 690 30.88 -4.43 -6.60
CA GLN A 690 31.28 -3.03 -6.62
C GLN A 690 31.13 -2.44 -8.02
N ILE A 691 30.70 -1.18 -8.10
CA ILE A 691 30.68 -0.46 -9.37
C ILE A 691 32.12 -0.12 -9.79
N ILE A 692 32.49 -0.38 -11.04
CA ILE A 692 33.84 -0.06 -11.56
C ILE A 692 34.07 1.45 -11.68
N VAL A 693 35.33 1.90 -11.54
CA VAL A 693 35.71 3.33 -11.60
C VAL A 693 36.10 3.78 -13.00
N SER A 694 36.29 5.10 -13.20
CA SER A 694 36.79 5.68 -14.45
C SER A 694 38.13 5.07 -14.87
N GLY A 695 38.26 4.67 -16.13
CA GLY A 695 39.48 4.02 -16.65
C GLY A 695 39.28 3.29 -17.97
N LEU A 696 40.38 2.72 -18.47
CA LEU A 696 40.40 1.82 -19.63
C LEU A 696 40.27 0.37 -19.17
N TYR A 697 39.35 -0.35 -19.79
CA TYR A 697 39.09 -1.76 -19.54
C TYR A 697 39.24 -2.59 -20.81
N ILE A 698 39.51 -3.88 -20.63
CA ILE A 698 39.72 -4.85 -21.71
C ILE A 698 38.70 -5.98 -21.53
N ALA A 699 37.85 -6.20 -22.53
CA ALA A 699 36.98 -7.38 -22.59
C ALA A 699 37.62 -8.42 -23.52
N HIS A 700 37.79 -9.63 -23.01
CA HIS A 700 38.24 -10.80 -23.73
C HIS A 700 37.05 -11.76 -23.89
N PHE A 701 36.69 -12.04 -25.15
CA PHE A 701 35.65 -12.97 -25.53
C PHE A 701 36.32 -14.29 -25.89
N ASP A 702 35.98 -15.34 -25.16
CA ASP A 702 36.51 -16.68 -25.32
C ASP A 702 35.42 -17.61 -25.82
N MET A 703 35.66 -18.27 -26.93
CA MET A 703 34.64 -18.93 -27.75
C MET A 703 35.16 -20.31 -28.18
N PRO A 704 34.28 -21.29 -28.46
CA PRO A 704 34.72 -22.63 -28.86
C PRO A 704 35.66 -22.67 -30.07
N ASP A 705 35.58 -21.68 -30.95
CA ASP A 705 36.24 -21.57 -32.25
C ASP A 705 37.23 -20.40 -32.36
N GLY A 706 37.46 -19.64 -31.28
CA GLY A 706 38.42 -18.53 -31.30
C GLY A 706 38.36 -17.60 -30.09
N ASN A 707 39.04 -16.46 -30.19
CA ASN A 707 38.92 -15.39 -29.20
C ASN A 707 38.90 -14.00 -29.85
N ALA A 708 38.36 -13.02 -29.14
CA ALA A 708 38.39 -11.62 -29.52
C ALA A 708 38.71 -10.73 -28.33
N ILE A 709 39.35 -9.59 -28.59
CA ILE A 709 39.66 -8.59 -27.58
C ILE A 709 39.05 -7.26 -28.00
N ARG A 710 38.38 -6.57 -27.08
CA ARG A 710 37.90 -5.20 -27.26
C ARG A 710 38.29 -4.35 -26.06
N LYS A 711 38.51 -3.07 -26.32
CA LYS A 711 38.82 -2.07 -25.30
C LYS A 711 37.64 -1.12 -25.17
N PHE A 712 37.33 -0.71 -23.95
CA PHE A 712 36.32 0.29 -23.68
C PHE A 712 36.74 1.20 -22.55
N THR A 713 36.27 2.43 -22.61
CA THR A 713 36.59 3.46 -21.61
C THR A 713 35.36 3.79 -20.80
N VAL A 714 35.53 3.90 -19.49
CA VAL A 714 34.50 4.34 -18.55
C VAL A 714 34.88 5.70 -17.99
N VAL A 715 33.95 6.64 -18.06
CA VAL A 715 34.06 8.00 -17.49
C VAL A 715 32.91 8.19 -16.50
N ARG A 716 33.24 8.17 -15.22
CA ARG A 716 32.37 8.49 -14.09
C ARG A 716 32.76 9.81 -13.45
#